data_AF-A0A941WC01-F1
#
_entry.id   AF-A0A941WC01-F1
#
_cell.length_a   1.000
_cell.length_b   1.000
_cell.length_c   1.000
_cell.angle_alpha   90.00
_cell.angle_beta   90.00
_cell.angle_gamma   90.00
#
_symmetry.space_group_name_H-M   'P 1'
#
loop_
_entity.id
_entity.type
_entity.pdbx_description
1 polymer ?
#
loop_
_entity_poly.entity_id
_entity_poly.type
_entity_poly.pdbx_seq_one_letter_code
_entity_poly.pdbx_strand_id
1 'polypeptide(L)'
;MYLADLHIHSKYSRATGRNADIPNLDLWARRKGITIVGTGDFTHPAWREELSSALEPAEEGLYRIKENARLRDICEFPVAPRFVVSGEISCIYKQDGKVRKVHNVILLPSLDAAERLAFKLETIGNIRSDGRPILGLSSRDLLAVTLDICPEAVFIPAHIWTPHFSLFGAFSGFDSLEECFGDLSSQIHALETGLSSDPLMNRRVAMLDGYTMISNSDAHSPAKLGRESNLIDAPLSYPALKKALETGQGFAGTLEFFPEEGKYHLDGHRNCHLSLTPQETDRYGGRCPVCGKKITIGVLHRLEQLAERPENFLPENAKPFEHLMPLPEVIAASLGVAAGGNRAEQKYLEMLKKLGTESFILREASPGDLTLAGGSRIAEGIRRLRAGEVIKSAGFDGEYGKLALFTSEELKNASVQISFLEEIAAGEDCLIPEIAVAPATESVCKQDNEKNTPVAGRTINVAQETAVQSDSRVTAVIAGPGTGKTFTLTERIARLVKNGVKPEEICAVTFTVRAAEEMRERLRARVKRADKITIGTFHSICYSILGDVSLAERALQLKLARETIAEFGMKCTPRRFLSDVSAYKNGKGEKSESIDAYCRRLCQAGVADFDDLLSIALERGNKTFGWLHVDEFQDVNSMQYTLVQK
;
A
#
# COMPACT_ATOMS: atom_id res chain seq x y z
N MET A 1 -9.33 -0.13 -26.13
CA MET A 1 -8.11 -0.31 -25.31
C MET A 1 -7.66 0.99 -24.67
N TYR A 2 -7.23 0.95 -23.40
CA TYR A 2 -6.68 2.08 -22.65
C TYR A 2 -5.60 1.63 -21.66
N LEU A 3 -4.81 2.58 -21.14
CA LEU A 3 -3.78 2.35 -20.12
C LEU A 3 -4.32 2.55 -18.71
N ALA A 4 -4.00 1.62 -17.81
CA ALA A 4 -4.37 1.65 -16.41
C ALA A 4 -3.16 1.43 -15.48
N ASP A 5 -2.93 2.36 -14.56
CA ASP A 5 -1.90 2.29 -13.52
C ASP A 5 -2.59 2.31 -12.15
N LEU A 6 -2.70 1.15 -11.50
CA LEU A 6 -3.64 0.91 -10.40
C LEU A 6 -3.01 1.07 -9.01
N HIS A 7 -1.68 1.12 -8.93
CA HIS A 7 -0.92 1.16 -7.69
C HIS A 7 0.00 2.38 -7.68
N ILE A 8 -0.37 3.38 -6.88
CA ILE A 8 0.38 4.62 -6.66
C ILE A 8 0.29 5.04 -5.20
N HIS A 9 1.09 6.04 -4.83
CA HIS A 9 1.04 6.65 -3.51
C HIS A 9 0.75 8.15 -3.55
N SER A 10 0.03 8.61 -2.53
CA SER A 10 -0.26 10.01 -2.27
C SER A 10 0.84 10.67 -1.45
N LYS A 11 0.82 12.00 -1.35
CA LYS A 11 1.71 12.80 -0.49
C LYS A 11 1.68 12.41 1.00
N TYR A 12 0.72 11.59 1.43
CA TYR A 12 0.62 11.08 2.81
C TYR A 12 1.43 9.81 3.06
N SER A 13 1.90 9.13 2.01
CA SER A 13 2.83 8.01 2.12
C SER A 13 4.27 8.47 2.35
N ARG A 14 5.04 7.67 3.08
CA ARG A 14 6.49 7.91 3.25
C ARG A 14 7.21 7.95 1.90
N ALA A 15 8.28 8.74 1.84
CA ALA A 15 9.15 8.88 0.68
C ALA A 15 8.42 9.27 -0.63
N THR A 16 7.24 9.88 -0.52
CA THR A 16 6.44 10.35 -1.66
C THR A 16 6.57 11.87 -1.82
N GLY A 17 6.57 12.35 -3.06
CA GLY A 17 6.63 13.77 -3.38
C GLY A 17 5.43 14.54 -2.81
N ARG A 18 5.67 15.78 -2.33
CA ARG A 18 4.58 16.64 -1.79
C ARG A 18 3.51 16.99 -2.82
N ASN A 19 3.87 16.92 -4.11
CA ASN A 19 2.99 17.14 -5.25
C ASN A 19 2.25 15.87 -5.69
N ALA A 20 2.33 14.75 -4.97
CA ALA A 20 1.46 13.59 -5.20
C ALA A 20 0.04 13.87 -4.65
N ASP A 21 -0.60 14.90 -5.19
CA ASP A 21 -1.99 15.29 -4.97
C ASP A 21 -2.84 15.06 -6.23
N ILE A 22 -4.16 15.02 -6.08
CA ILE A 22 -5.08 14.72 -7.20
C ILE A 22 -4.90 15.67 -8.40
N PRO A 23 -4.77 17.00 -8.23
CA PRO A 23 -4.54 17.91 -9.35
C PRO A 23 -3.27 17.62 -10.15
N ASN A 24 -2.15 17.31 -9.49
CA ASN A 24 -0.91 16.97 -10.17
C ASN A 24 -0.95 15.56 -10.76
N LEU A 25 -1.61 14.60 -10.10
CA LEU A 25 -1.79 13.25 -10.63
C LEU A 25 -2.61 13.27 -11.94
N ASP A 26 -3.70 14.05 -11.99
CA ASP A 26 -4.45 14.28 -13.25
C ASP A 26 -3.57 14.88 -14.35
N LEU A 27 -2.82 15.93 -14.02
CA LEU A 27 -1.94 16.60 -14.98
C LEU A 27 -0.90 15.66 -15.56
N TRP A 28 -0.25 14.85 -14.73
CA TRP A 28 0.73 13.88 -15.20
C TRP A 28 0.08 12.70 -15.92
N ALA A 29 -1.08 12.21 -15.49
CA ALA A 29 -1.82 11.18 -16.21
C ALA A 29 -2.17 11.61 -17.64
N ARG A 30 -2.56 12.88 -17.84
CA ARG A 30 -2.78 13.46 -19.17
C ARG A 30 -1.52 13.49 -20.02
N ARG A 31 -0.39 13.95 -19.46
CA ARG A 31 0.92 13.95 -20.16
C ARG A 31 1.36 12.55 -20.53
N LYS A 32 1.24 11.60 -19.62
CA LYS A 32 1.62 10.19 -19.81
C LYS A 32 0.67 9.46 -20.78
N GLY A 33 -0.58 9.89 -20.85
CA GLY A 33 -1.65 9.25 -21.61
C GLY A 33 -2.29 8.06 -20.87
N ILE A 34 -2.32 8.11 -19.54
CA ILE A 34 -2.93 7.07 -18.70
C ILE A 34 -4.41 7.41 -18.51
N THR A 35 -5.28 6.44 -18.80
CA THR A 35 -6.74 6.65 -18.75
C THR A 35 -7.32 6.29 -17.38
N ILE A 36 -6.86 5.21 -16.75
CA ILE A 36 -7.25 4.87 -15.37
C ILE A 36 -6.05 4.99 -14.45
N VAL A 37 -6.20 5.72 -13.35
CA VAL A 37 -5.19 5.90 -12.31
C VAL A 37 -5.78 5.44 -10.99
N GLY A 38 -5.07 4.60 -10.24
CA GLY A 38 -5.42 4.31 -8.86
C GLY A 38 -5.36 5.58 -8.01
N THR A 39 -6.24 5.76 -7.03
CA THR A 39 -6.12 6.92 -6.13
C THR A 39 -4.92 6.81 -5.20
N GLY A 40 -4.49 5.58 -4.90
CA GLY A 40 -3.56 5.31 -3.80
C GLY A 40 -4.15 5.61 -2.43
N ASP A 41 -3.54 5.04 -1.39
CA ASP A 41 -3.67 5.44 0.01
C ASP A 41 -5.10 5.67 0.56
N PHE A 42 -6.13 4.97 0.05
CA PHE A 42 -7.52 5.21 0.49
C PHE A 42 -7.72 5.05 2.01
N THR A 43 -6.82 4.36 2.71
CA THR A 43 -6.87 4.17 4.15
C THR A 43 -6.59 5.45 4.94
N HIS A 44 -5.84 6.41 4.37
CA HIS A 44 -5.47 7.63 5.07
C HIS A 44 -6.66 8.62 5.14
N PRO A 45 -7.08 9.06 6.34
CA PRO A 45 -8.28 9.86 6.49
C PRO A 45 -8.19 11.19 5.74
N ALA A 46 -7.10 11.95 5.89
CA ALA A 46 -6.96 13.24 5.20
C ALA A 46 -6.90 13.08 3.66
N TRP A 47 -6.43 11.93 3.18
CA TRP A 47 -6.43 11.65 1.73
C TRP A 47 -7.84 11.39 1.23
N ARG A 48 -8.65 10.58 1.93
CA ARG A 48 -10.07 10.40 1.58
C ARG A 48 -10.86 11.70 1.54
N GLU A 49 -10.54 12.63 2.44
CA GLU A 49 -11.15 13.97 2.43
C GLU A 49 -10.78 14.75 1.17
N GLU A 50 -9.51 14.71 0.77
CA GLU A 50 -9.02 15.30 -0.47
C GLU A 50 -9.69 14.67 -1.70
N LEU A 51 -9.75 13.33 -1.77
CA LEU A 51 -10.46 12.58 -2.82
C LEU A 51 -11.91 13.06 -2.95
N SER A 52 -12.64 13.10 -1.84
CA SER A 52 -14.04 13.55 -1.82
C SER A 52 -14.21 15.01 -2.26
N SER A 53 -13.22 15.86 -1.96
CA SER A 53 -13.25 17.27 -2.33
C SER A 53 -12.90 17.50 -3.81
N ALA A 54 -11.90 16.80 -4.34
CA ALA A 54 -11.31 17.03 -5.65
C ALA A 54 -11.98 16.21 -6.77
N LEU A 55 -12.60 15.08 -6.43
CA LEU A 55 -13.19 14.15 -7.38
C LEU A 55 -14.72 14.22 -7.40
N GLU A 56 -15.30 13.92 -8.56
CA GLU A 56 -16.72 13.69 -8.77
C GLU A 56 -16.95 12.37 -9.54
N PRO A 57 -18.10 11.70 -9.35
CA PRO A 57 -18.43 10.49 -10.12
C PRO A 57 -18.43 10.75 -11.63
N ALA A 58 -17.94 9.78 -12.41
CA ALA A 58 -17.95 9.84 -13.87
C ALA A 58 -18.69 8.63 -14.46
N GLU A 59 -18.03 7.48 -14.55
CA GLU A 59 -18.61 6.20 -14.91
C GLU A 59 -18.82 5.33 -13.65
N GLU A 60 -19.48 4.18 -13.80
CA GLU A 60 -19.76 3.29 -12.67
C GLU A 60 -18.48 2.87 -11.94
N GLY A 61 -18.36 3.30 -10.67
CA GLY A 61 -17.20 3.06 -9.81
C GLY A 61 -15.92 3.81 -10.18
N LEU A 62 -16.00 4.76 -11.12
CA LEU A 62 -14.88 5.60 -11.54
C LEU A 62 -15.18 7.08 -11.28
N TYR A 63 -14.11 7.83 -11.02
CA TYR A 63 -14.19 9.24 -10.66
C TYR A 63 -13.37 10.08 -11.64
N ARG A 64 -13.73 11.35 -11.80
CA ARG A 64 -12.91 12.34 -12.53
C ARG A 64 -12.64 13.55 -11.64
N ILE A 65 -11.59 14.30 -11.96
CA ILE A 65 -11.30 15.55 -11.26
C ILE A 65 -12.38 16.60 -11.56
N LYS A 66 -12.75 17.39 -10.56
CA LYS A 66 -13.63 18.55 -10.73
C LYS A 66 -12.91 19.65 -11.48
N GLU A 67 -13.63 20.34 -12.36
CA GLU A 67 -13.05 21.37 -13.24
C GLU A 67 -12.35 22.50 -12.46
N ASN A 68 -12.85 22.87 -11.27
CA ASN A 68 -12.25 23.92 -10.43
C ASN A 68 -10.94 23.48 -9.75
N ALA A 69 -10.67 22.19 -9.65
CA ALA A 69 -9.44 21.63 -9.08
C ALA A 69 -8.42 21.25 -10.17
N ARG A 70 -8.80 21.25 -11.45
CA ARG A 70 -7.97 20.82 -12.56
C ARG A 70 -6.89 21.86 -12.89
N LEU A 71 -5.63 21.41 -12.96
CA LEU A 71 -4.52 22.27 -13.35
C LEU A 71 -4.44 22.44 -14.87
N ARG A 72 -4.21 23.67 -15.32
CA ARG A 72 -3.87 23.96 -16.72
C ARG A 72 -2.48 23.44 -17.03
N ASP A 73 -2.31 22.95 -18.26
CA ASP A 73 -1.04 22.40 -18.73
C ASP A 73 -0.55 23.15 -20.00
N ILE A 74 0.59 22.71 -20.53
CA ILE A 74 1.27 23.25 -21.72
C ILE A 74 0.45 23.17 -23.01
N CYS A 75 -0.49 22.21 -23.07
CA CYS A 75 -1.46 22.00 -24.12
C CYS A 75 -2.60 21.12 -23.58
N GLU A 76 -3.70 21.03 -24.32
CA GLU A 76 -4.74 20.04 -24.03
C GLU A 76 -4.34 18.69 -24.64
N PHE A 77 -4.54 17.63 -23.87
CA PHE A 77 -4.33 16.26 -24.30
C PHE A 77 -5.70 15.59 -24.53
N PRO A 78 -5.80 14.65 -25.49
CA PRO A 78 -7.07 13.97 -25.78
C PRO A 78 -7.52 13.01 -24.67
N VAL A 79 -6.65 12.69 -23.72
CA VAL A 79 -6.93 11.77 -22.62
C VAL A 79 -7.64 12.52 -21.48
N ALA A 80 -8.75 11.96 -21.02
CA ALA A 80 -9.46 12.41 -19.84
C ALA A 80 -9.31 11.33 -18.74
N PRO A 81 -8.38 11.48 -17.79
CA PRO A 81 -8.13 10.48 -16.76
C PRO A 81 -9.38 10.18 -15.92
N ARG A 82 -9.45 8.94 -15.45
CA ARG A 82 -10.36 8.47 -14.43
C ARG A 82 -9.58 7.92 -13.25
N PHE A 83 -10.14 8.07 -12.08
CA PHE A 83 -9.61 7.57 -10.83
C PHE A 83 -10.44 6.38 -10.36
N VAL A 84 -9.76 5.27 -10.06
CA VAL A 84 -10.34 4.13 -9.35
C VAL A 84 -9.80 4.14 -7.92
N VAL A 85 -10.67 3.91 -6.94
CA VAL A 85 -10.25 3.95 -5.54
C VAL A 85 -9.31 2.77 -5.29
N SER A 86 -8.08 3.06 -4.89
CA SER A 86 -7.07 2.06 -4.60
C SER A 86 -6.24 2.42 -3.37
N GLY A 87 -5.55 1.42 -2.80
CA GLY A 87 -4.60 1.64 -1.72
C GLY A 87 -3.83 0.39 -1.37
N GLU A 88 -2.60 0.58 -0.92
CA GLU A 88 -1.69 -0.48 -0.49
C GLU A 88 -1.70 -0.57 1.03
N ILE A 89 -1.75 -1.80 1.55
CA ILE A 89 -1.64 -2.08 2.99
C ILE A 89 -0.47 -3.02 3.22
N SER A 90 0.37 -2.66 4.20
CA SER A 90 1.52 -3.47 4.61
C SER A 90 1.15 -4.39 5.77
N CYS A 91 1.14 -5.69 5.54
CA CYS A 91 0.91 -6.71 6.54
C CYS A 91 2.24 -7.18 7.12
N ILE A 92 2.45 -7.00 8.43
CA ILE A 92 3.63 -7.50 9.15
C ILE A 92 3.18 -8.37 10.32
N TYR A 93 3.47 -9.66 10.23
CA TYR A 93 2.97 -10.65 11.20
C TYR A 93 3.95 -11.81 11.35
N LYS A 94 3.73 -12.67 12.35
CA LYS A 94 4.50 -13.90 12.53
C LYS A 94 3.70 -15.09 12.03
N GLN A 95 4.32 -15.93 11.20
CA GLN A 95 3.76 -17.19 10.75
C GLN A 95 4.89 -18.21 10.65
N ASP A 96 4.66 -19.43 11.15
CA ASP A 96 5.62 -20.55 11.11
C ASP A 96 7.02 -20.18 11.67
N GLY A 97 7.04 -19.37 12.74
CA GLY A 97 8.27 -18.90 13.38
C GLY A 97 9.04 -17.82 12.62
N LYS A 98 8.57 -17.39 11.44
CA LYS A 98 9.16 -16.33 10.62
C LYS A 98 8.34 -15.04 10.72
N VAL A 99 9.00 -13.89 10.60
CA VAL A 99 8.31 -12.59 10.41
C VAL A 99 8.03 -12.43 8.93
N ARG A 100 6.76 -12.42 8.55
CA ARG A 100 6.31 -12.22 7.18
C ARG A 100 5.98 -10.74 6.98
N LYS A 101 6.33 -10.20 5.80
CA LYS A 101 6.06 -8.81 5.43
C LYS A 101 5.53 -8.80 4.01
N VAL A 102 4.24 -8.55 3.83
CA VAL A 102 3.62 -8.62 2.52
C VAL A 102 2.77 -7.39 2.30
N HIS A 103 2.93 -6.76 1.15
CA HIS A 103 2.05 -5.68 0.73
C HIS A 103 0.93 -6.21 -0.15
N ASN A 104 -0.25 -5.61 0.00
CA ASN A 104 -1.42 -5.96 -0.79
C ASN A 104 -2.10 -4.67 -1.26
N VAL A 105 -2.40 -4.60 -2.55
CA VAL A 105 -3.19 -3.56 -3.18
C VAL A 105 -4.65 -3.98 -3.17
N ILE A 106 -5.53 -3.04 -2.81
CA ILE A 106 -6.98 -3.25 -2.81
C ILE A 106 -7.61 -2.19 -3.71
N LEU A 107 -8.43 -2.62 -4.66
CA LEU A 107 -9.25 -1.74 -5.50
C LEU A 107 -10.70 -1.81 -5.02
N LEU A 108 -11.33 -0.65 -4.87
CA LEU A 108 -12.68 -0.53 -4.31
C LEU A 108 -13.64 0.12 -5.30
N PRO A 109 -14.91 -0.32 -5.33
CA PRO A 109 -15.91 0.19 -6.28
C PRO A 109 -16.34 1.63 -5.98
N SER A 110 -16.05 2.16 -4.80
CA SER A 110 -16.48 3.51 -4.41
C SER A 110 -15.67 4.08 -3.24
N LEU A 111 -15.73 5.42 -3.09
CA LEU A 111 -15.20 6.12 -1.92
C LEU A 111 -15.91 5.71 -0.62
N ASP A 112 -17.17 5.29 -0.70
CA ASP A 112 -17.92 4.76 0.44
C ASP A 112 -17.36 3.40 0.91
N ALA A 113 -17.08 2.49 -0.03
CA ALA A 113 -16.43 1.23 0.29
C ALA A 113 -15.05 1.47 0.94
N ALA A 114 -14.32 2.49 0.48
CA ALA A 114 -13.07 2.94 1.10
C ALA A 114 -13.24 3.43 2.53
N GLU A 115 -14.27 4.22 2.83
CA GLU A 115 -14.58 4.65 4.20
C GLU A 115 -14.89 3.44 5.08
N ARG A 116 -15.82 2.57 4.67
CA ARG A 116 -16.24 1.39 5.45
C ARG A 116 -15.08 0.46 5.77
N LEU A 117 -14.26 0.14 4.78
CA LEU A 117 -13.09 -0.72 4.97
C LEU A 117 -12.07 -0.03 5.87
N ALA A 118 -11.79 1.25 5.65
CA ALA A 118 -10.86 1.98 6.50
C ALA A 118 -11.34 2.09 7.96
N PHE A 119 -12.62 2.33 8.22
CA PHE A 119 -13.17 2.31 9.58
C PHE A 119 -12.93 0.97 10.26
N LYS A 120 -13.14 -0.14 9.54
CA LYS A 120 -12.86 -1.47 10.05
C LYS A 120 -11.36 -1.66 10.35
N LEU A 121 -10.48 -1.24 9.44
CA LEU A 121 -9.02 -1.34 9.59
C LEU A 121 -8.47 -0.43 10.70
N GLU A 122 -9.09 0.73 10.93
CA GLU A 122 -8.75 1.64 12.02
C GLU A 122 -8.93 0.97 13.40
N THR A 123 -9.87 0.03 13.49
CA THR A 123 -10.05 -0.74 14.72
C THR A 123 -8.84 -1.65 14.99
N ILE A 124 -8.19 -2.17 13.94
CA ILE A 124 -7.10 -3.15 14.01
C ILE A 124 -5.76 -2.46 14.25
N GLY A 125 -5.50 -1.34 13.58
CA GLY A 125 -4.21 -0.64 13.67
C GLY A 125 -4.24 0.81 13.21
N ASN A 126 -3.08 1.46 13.27
CA ASN A 126 -2.96 2.87 12.92
C ASN A 126 -2.95 3.06 11.40
N ILE A 127 -4.00 3.70 10.89
CA ILE A 127 -4.14 4.08 9.49
C ILE A 127 -4.00 5.59 9.22
N ARG A 128 -3.67 6.36 10.25
CA ARG A 128 -3.64 7.83 10.20
C ARG A 128 -2.26 8.43 10.01
N SER A 129 -1.19 7.68 10.27
CA SER A 129 0.18 8.20 10.24
C SER A 129 0.88 8.10 8.90
N ASP A 130 0.37 7.25 8.01
CA ASP A 130 1.01 6.90 6.75
C ASP A 130 -0.07 6.59 5.71
N GLY A 131 0.17 6.99 4.46
CA GLY A 131 -0.67 6.64 3.32
C GLY A 131 -0.76 5.12 3.11
N ARG A 132 0.36 4.43 3.36
CA ARG A 132 0.43 2.97 3.45
C ARG A 132 0.48 2.52 4.91
N PRO A 133 -0.65 2.12 5.50
CA PRO A 133 -0.66 1.65 6.87
C PRO A 133 0.09 0.33 7.02
N ILE A 134 0.78 0.20 8.14
CA ILE A 134 1.41 -1.05 8.57
C ILE A 134 0.51 -1.68 9.63
N LEU A 135 -0.06 -2.84 9.31
CA LEU A 135 -0.97 -3.57 10.17
C LEU A 135 -0.35 -4.88 10.65
N GLY A 136 -0.57 -5.18 11.93
CA GLY A 136 -0.14 -6.43 12.57
C GLY A 136 -1.06 -7.62 12.23
N LEU A 137 -1.51 -7.69 10.98
CA LEU A 137 -2.54 -8.63 10.50
C LEU A 137 -1.94 -9.53 9.41
N SER A 138 -2.38 -10.78 9.33
CA SER A 138 -1.99 -11.67 8.23
C SER A 138 -2.59 -11.20 6.89
N SER A 139 -1.96 -11.54 5.77
CA SER A 139 -2.53 -11.23 4.44
C SER A 139 -3.87 -11.93 4.23
N ARG A 140 -3.99 -13.18 4.74
CA ARG A 140 -5.23 -13.96 4.77
C ARG A 140 -6.36 -13.25 5.52
N ASP A 141 -6.08 -12.73 6.71
CA ASP A 141 -7.11 -12.05 7.51
C ASP A 141 -7.45 -10.66 6.97
N LEU A 142 -6.48 -9.97 6.34
CA LEU A 142 -6.76 -8.75 5.61
C LEU A 142 -7.73 -9.02 4.46
N LEU A 143 -7.48 -10.06 3.66
CA LEU A 143 -8.38 -10.50 2.59
C LEU A 143 -9.78 -10.85 3.12
N ALA A 144 -9.86 -11.60 4.21
CA ALA A 144 -11.14 -11.94 4.85
C ALA A 144 -11.93 -10.68 5.25
N VAL A 145 -11.27 -9.73 5.94
CA VAL A 145 -11.89 -8.46 6.34
C VAL A 145 -12.33 -7.64 5.13
N THR A 146 -11.52 -7.61 4.07
CA THR A 146 -11.87 -6.90 2.84
C THR A 146 -13.11 -7.49 2.20
N LEU A 147 -13.17 -8.82 2.03
CA LEU A 147 -14.32 -9.49 1.41
C LEU A 147 -15.59 -9.39 2.26
N ASP A 148 -15.47 -9.45 3.59
CA ASP A 148 -16.61 -9.28 4.50
C ASP A 148 -17.26 -7.89 4.37
N ILE A 149 -16.44 -6.84 4.18
CA ILE A 149 -16.92 -5.45 4.09
C ILE A 149 -17.34 -5.09 2.66
N CYS A 150 -16.58 -5.56 1.67
CA CYS A 150 -16.77 -5.26 0.26
C CYS A 150 -16.44 -6.51 -0.58
N PRO A 151 -17.43 -7.38 -0.83
CA PRO A 151 -17.24 -8.58 -1.68
C PRO A 151 -16.80 -8.25 -3.12
N GLU A 152 -17.15 -7.04 -3.59
CA GLU A 152 -16.79 -6.56 -4.91
C GLU A 152 -15.35 -6.06 -5.01
N ALA A 153 -14.61 -5.98 -3.90
CA ALA A 153 -13.23 -5.49 -3.89
C ALA A 153 -12.30 -6.42 -4.67
N VAL A 154 -11.37 -5.85 -5.43
CA VAL A 154 -10.28 -6.60 -6.07
C VAL A 154 -9.08 -6.57 -5.14
N PHE A 155 -8.61 -7.75 -4.73
CA PHE A 155 -7.47 -7.91 -3.84
C PHE A 155 -6.27 -8.47 -4.59
N ILE A 156 -5.13 -7.78 -4.50
CA ILE A 156 -3.97 -8.04 -5.35
C ILE A 156 -2.72 -8.04 -4.47
N PRO A 157 -2.02 -9.18 -4.30
CA PRO A 157 -0.67 -9.21 -3.76
C PRO A 157 0.25 -8.29 -4.55
N ALA A 158 0.85 -7.31 -3.87
CA ALA A 158 1.65 -6.26 -4.51
C ALA A 158 3.07 -6.76 -4.82
N HIS A 159 3.64 -6.29 -5.94
CA HIS A 159 5.03 -6.47 -6.37
C HIS A 159 5.71 -7.75 -5.85
N ILE A 160 5.15 -8.90 -6.22
CA ILE A 160 5.32 -10.20 -5.55
C ILE A 160 6.77 -10.72 -5.46
N TRP A 161 7.70 -10.15 -6.22
CA TRP A 161 9.12 -10.56 -6.27
C TRP A 161 10.09 -9.60 -5.58
N THR A 162 9.67 -8.38 -5.22
CA THR A 162 10.56 -7.41 -4.57
C THR A 162 11.19 -8.05 -3.34
N PRO A 163 12.51 -7.96 -3.08
CA PRO A 163 13.13 -8.76 -2.02
C PRO A 163 12.47 -8.58 -0.65
N HIS A 164 12.07 -7.34 -0.35
CA HIS A 164 11.37 -6.96 0.87
C HIS A 164 9.87 -6.74 0.60
N PHE A 165 9.04 -6.97 1.61
CA PHE A 165 7.62 -6.59 1.62
C PHE A 165 6.74 -7.20 0.52
N SER A 166 7.19 -8.29 -0.10
CA SER A 166 6.45 -9.01 -1.13
C SER A 166 6.12 -10.44 -0.69
N LEU A 167 5.38 -11.17 -1.52
CA LEU A 167 4.98 -12.55 -1.24
C LEU A 167 6.15 -13.54 -1.42
N PHE A 168 6.74 -13.60 -2.62
CA PHE A 168 7.82 -14.52 -2.96
C PHE A 168 9.23 -13.99 -2.68
N GLY A 169 9.35 -12.70 -2.32
CA GLY A 169 10.64 -12.07 -2.04
C GLY A 169 11.46 -12.80 -0.99
N ALA A 170 12.78 -12.74 -1.12
CA ALA A 170 13.73 -13.53 -0.32
C ALA A 170 13.59 -13.34 1.20
N PHE A 171 13.06 -12.20 1.67
CA PHE A 171 12.89 -11.95 3.11
C PHE A 171 11.53 -12.41 3.66
N SER A 172 10.49 -12.44 2.83
CA SER A 172 9.19 -13.00 3.21
C SER A 172 9.22 -14.51 3.09
N GLY A 173 9.64 -15.02 1.93
CA GLY A 173 9.96 -16.43 1.70
C GLY A 173 8.75 -17.37 1.76
N PHE A 174 7.60 -16.94 1.25
CA PHE A 174 6.55 -17.90 0.91
C PHE A 174 6.93 -18.61 -0.39
N ASP A 175 6.60 -19.89 -0.49
CA ASP A 175 6.85 -20.69 -1.70
C ASP A 175 5.56 -20.92 -2.51
N SER A 176 4.39 -20.60 -1.95
CA SER A 176 3.10 -20.63 -2.66
C SER A 176 2.10 -19.59 -2.14
N LEU A 177 0.99 -19.35 -2.87
CA LEU A 177 -0.08 -18.47 -2.42
C LEU A 177 -0.88 -19.10 -1.27
N GLU A 178 -1.04 -20.42 -1.26
CA GLU A 178 -1.75 -21.17 -0.23
C GLU A 178 -1.08 -21.02 1.14
N GLU A 179 0.24 -20.91 1.19
CA GLU A 179 0.94 -20.63 2.46
C GLU A 179 0.61 -19.23 3.01
N CYS A 180 0.36 -18.26 2.14
CA CYS A 180 0.10 -16.86 2.51
C CYS A 180 -1.38 -16.58 2.79
N PHE A 181 -2.27 -17.15 1.98
CA PHE A 181 -3.71 -16.88 1.99
C PHE A 181 -4.57 -18.05 2.49
N GLY A 182 -4.00 -19.23 2.69
CA GLY A 182 -4.68 -20.39 3.25
C GLY A 182 -5.94 -20.77 2.46
N ASP A 183 -7.05 -20.88 3.20
CA ASP A 183 -8.38 -21.20 2.70
C ASP A 183 -8.96 -20.18 1.73
N LEU A 184 -8.41 -18.95 1.69
CA LEU A 184 -8.87 -17.87 0.82
C LEU A 184 -7.98 -17.67 -0.41
N SER A 185 -6.98 -18.52 -0.64
CA SER A 185 -6.11 -18.47 -1.82
C SER A 185 -6.88 -18.45 -3.15
N SER A 186 -8.01 -19.17 -3.23
CA SER A 186 -8.88 -19.20 -4.41
C SER A 186 -9.64 -17.89 -4.69
N GLN A 187 -9.55 -16.90 -3.79
CA GLN A 187 -10.15 -15.57 -3.99
C GLN A 187 -9.16 -14.58 -4.63
N ILE A 188 -7.89 -14.96 -4.78
CA ILE A 188 -6.90 -14.18 -5.50
C ILE A 188 -6.97 -14.54 -6.98
N HIS A 189 -7.07 -13.53 -7.84
CA HIS A 189 -7.19 -13.72 -9.28
C HIS A 189 -6.15 -12.95 -10.10
N ALA A 190 -5.54 -11.92 -9.50
CA ALA A 190 -4.50 -11.11 -10.12
C ALA A 190 -3.31 -10.94 -9.17
N LEU A 191 -2.12 -10.81 -9.76
CA LEU A 191 -0.86 -10.62 -9.05
C LEU A 191 -0.07 -9.49 -9.68
N GLU A 192 0.45 -8.58 -8.87
CA GLU A 192 1.30 -7.50 -9.36
C GLU A 192 2.76 -7.97 -9.44
N THR A 193 3.35 -7.93 -10.64
CA THR A 193 4.75 -8.31 -10.89
C THR A 193 5.72 -7.38 -10.17
N GLY A 194 5.50 -6.08 -10.37
CA GLY A 194 6.34 -4.99 -9.89
C GLY A 194 7.70 -4.91 -10.58
N LEU A 195 8.40 -3.80 -10.33
CA LEU A 195 9.64 -3.34 -11.00
C LEU A 195 10.84 -4.31 -11.00
N SER A 196 10.75 -5.44 -10.28
CA SER A 196 11.85 -6.39 -10.11
C SER A 196 11.68 -7.66 -10.96
N SER A 197 10.56 -7.80 -11.66
CA SER A 197 10.29 -8.96 -12.53
C SER A 197 9.45 -8.56 -13.72
N ASP A 198 9.54 -9.32 -14.81
CA ASP A 198 8.72 -9.11 -15.99
C ASP A 198 7.94 -10.39 -16.36
N PRO A 199 7.06 -10.37 -17.38
CA PRO A 199 6.30 -11.54 -17.79
C PRO A 199 7.18 -12.71 -18.25
N LEU A 200 8.37 -12.48 -18.81
CA LEU A 200 9.28 -13.57 -19.22
C LEU A 200 9.77 -14.33 -18.00
N MET A 201 10.17 -13.61 -16.96
CA MET A 201 10.57 -14.20 -15.68
C MET A 201 9.40 -14.97 -15.06
N ASN A 202 8.23 -14.35 -14.95
CA ASN A 202 7.07 -14.94 -14.27
C ASN A 202 6.52 -16.20 -14.95
N ARG A 203 6.53 -16.26 -16.29
CA ARG A 203 6.08 -17.45 -17.06
C ARG A 203 6.84 -18.72 -16.74
N ARG A 204 8.03 -18.61 -16.16
CA ARG A 204 8.85 -19.74 -15.76
C ARG A 204 8.29 -20.51 -14.56
N VAL A 205 7.40 -19.88 -13.79
CA VAL A 205 6.85 -20.38 -12.53
C VAL A 205 5.43 -20.90 -12.78
N ALA A 206 5.27 -22.23 -12.86
CA ALA A 206 4.04 -22.86 -13.35
C ALA A 206 2.80 -22.54 -12.50
N MET A 207 2.97 -22.38 -11.18
CA MET A 207 1.87 -22.03 -10.29
C MET A 207 1.25 -20.64 -10.56
N LEU A 208 1.92 -19.77 -11.33
CA LEU A 208 1.40 -18.43 -11.65
C LEU A 208 0.45 -18.42 -12.87
N ASP A 209 0.35 -19.50 -13.63
CA ASP A 209 -0.43 -19.53 -14.89
C ASP A 209 -1.93 -19.24 -14.70
N GLY A 210 -2.46 -19.50 -13.51
CA GLY A 210 -3.87 -19.30 -13.18
C GLY A 210 -4.25 -17.84 -12.87
N TYR A 211 -3.28 -16.93 -12.79
CA TYR A 211 -3.50 -15.55 -12.37
C TYR A 211 -3.29 -14.56 -13.51
N THR A 212 -4.05 -13.46 -13.49
CA THR A 212 -3.77 -12.30 -14.34
C THR A 212 -2.55 -11.58 -13.78
N MET A 213 -1.43 -11.63 -14.49
CA MET A 213 -0.23 -10.87 -14.13
C MET A 213 -0.40 -9.41 -14.54
N ILE A 214 -0.40 -8.51 -13.57
CA ILE A 214 -0.58 -7.08 -13.77
C ILE A 214 0.69 -6.32 -13.42
N SER A 215 0.84 -5.13 -13.99
CA SER A 215 2.04 -4.30 -13.84
C SER A 215 1.63 -2.87 -13.53
N ASN A 216 2.13 -2.31 -12.42
CA ASN A 216 1.76 -0.99 -11.93
C ASN A 216 2.98 -0.25 -11.42
N SER A 217 2.93 1.07 -11.49
CA SER A 217 4.13 1.88 -11.30
C SER A 217 4.63 1.91 -9.87
N ASP A 218 3.81 1.70 -8.83
CA ASP A 218 4.15 2.05 -7.45
C ASP A 218 4.72 3.48 -7.38
N ALA A 219 4.01 4.42 -8.02
CA ALA A 219 4.50 5.78 -8.20
C ALA A 219 4.53 6.55 -6.86
N HIS A 220 5.76 6.96 -6.49
CA HIS A 220 6.02 7.85 -5.34
C HIS A 220 6.16 9.32 -5.76
N SER A 221 5.89 9.65 -7.02
CA SER A 221 5.72 11.02 -7.50
C SER A 221 4.92 11.02 -8.80
N PRO A 222 4.19 12.10 -9.13
CA PRO A 222 3.39 12.16 -10.35
C PRO A 222 4.20 11.90 -11.64
N ALA A 223 5.47 12.32 -11.69
CA ALA A 223 6.33 12.10 -12.85
C ALA A 223 6.66 10.62 -13.12
N LYS A 224 6.55 9.76 -12.10
CA LYS A 224 6.82 8.32 -12.19
C LYS A 224 5.59 7.49 -12.59
N LEU A 225 4.42 8.12 -12.74
CA LEU A 225 3.23 7.44 -13.23
C LEU A 225 3.49 6.75 -14.57
N GLY A 226 2.96 5.54 -14.71
CA GLY A 226 3.00 4.79 -15.96
C GLY A 226 4.36 4.27 -16.39
N ARG A 227 5.38 4.23 -15.50
CA ARG A 227 6.60 3.45 -15.76
C ARG A 227 6.31 1.94 -15.88
N GLU A 228 5.21 1.50 -15.26
CA GLU A 228 4.54 0.23 -15.47
C GLU A 228 3.05 0.50 -15.59
N SER A 229 2.34 -0.25 -16.44
CA SER A 229 0.90 -0.05 -16.69
C SER A 229 0.27 -1.28 -17.32
N ASN A 230 -1.06 -1.33 -17.28
CA ASN A 230 -1.86 -2.39 -17.87
C ASN A 230 -2.57 -1.91 -19.12
N LEU A 231 -2.63 -2.76 -20.14
CA LEU A 231 -3.41 -2.56 -21.36
C LEU A 231 -4.77 -3.23 -21.17
N ILE A 232 -5.83 -2.44 -21.04
CA ILE A 232 -7.18 -2.93 -20.81
C ILE A 232 -8.05 -2.64 -22.04
N ASP A 233 -8.63 -3.68 -22.61
CA ASP A 233 -9.61 -3.62 -23.70
C ASP A 233 -11.00 -4.02 -23.19
N ALA A 234 -11.60 -3.12 -22.42
CA ALA A 234 -12.92 -3.28 -21.84
C ALA A 234 -13.63 -1.91 -21.81
N PRO A 235 -14.95 -1.86 -21.51
CA PRO A 235 -15.61 -0.60 -21.19
C PRO A 235 -14.96 0.13 -20.01
N LEU A 236 -15.11 1.45 -19.96
CA LEU A 236 -14.57 2.28 -18.89
C LEU A 236 -15.50 2.25 -17.67
N SER A 237 -15.41 1.19 -16.86
CA SER A 237 -16.15 1.05 -15.59
C SER A 237 -15.42 0.13 -14.62
N TYR A 238 -15.70 0.28 -13.32
CA TYR A 238 -15.14 -0.60 -12.30
C TYR A 238 -15.51 -2.07 -12.50
N PRO A 239 -16.78 -2.46 -12.78
CA PRO A 239 -17.12 -3.86 -13.01
C PRO A 239 -16.39 -4.47 -14.22
N ALA A 240 -16.19 -3.68 -15.29
CA ALA A 240 -15.43 -4.12 -16.46
C ALA A 240 -13.94 -4.30 -16.15
N LEU A 241 -13.35 -3.37 -15.39
CA LEU A 241 -11.98 -3.48 -14.90
C LEU A 241 -11.81 -4.70 -13.99
N LYS A 242 -12.69 -4.88 -13.00
CA LYS A 242 -12.72 -6.05 -12.10
C LYS A 242 -12.76 -7.35 -12.91
N LYS A 243 -13.69 -7.46 -13.86
CA LYS A 243 -13.78 -8.64 -14.72
C LYS A 243 -12.50 -8.88 -15.52
N ALA A 244 -11.87 -7.84 -16.05
CA ALA A 244 -10.61 -7.96 -16.79
C ALA A 244 -9.47 -8.49 -15.92
N LEU A 245 -9.37 -8.02 -14.67
CA LEU A 245 -8.37 -8.46 -13.72
C LEU A 245 -8.64 -9.88 -13.19
N GLU A 246 -9.91 -10.21 -12.92
CA GLU A 246 -10.27 -11.51 -12.33
C GLU A 246 -10.28 -12.67 -13.34
N THR A 247 -10.63 -12.38 -14.60
CA THR A 247 -10.85 -13.43 -15.62
C THR A 247 -9.88 -13.37 -16.79
N GLY A 248 -9.09 -12.30 -16.91
CA GLY A 248 -8.25 -12.02 -18.07
C GLY A 248 -9.03 -11.59 -19.34
N GLN A 249 -10.37 -11.60 -19.32
CA GLN A 249 -11.19 -11.15 -20.45
C GLN A 249 -11.20 -9.62 -20.54
N GLY A 250 -10.63 -9.07 -21.62
CA GLY A 250 -10.40 -7.64 -21.75
C GLY A 250 -9.07 -7.19 -21.14
N PHE A 251 -8.24 -8.10 -20.62
CA PHE A 251 -6.84 -7.81 -20.31
C PHE A 251 -5.97 -8.10 -21.54
N ALA A 252 -5.36 -7.06 -22.11
CA ALA A 252 -4.64 -7.15 -23.38
C ALA A 252 -3.13 -7.32 -23.21
N GLY A 253 -2.54 -6.93 -22.08
CA GLY A 253 -1.10 -7.00 -21.84
C GLY A 253 -0.60 -5.97 -20.84
N THR A 254 0.71 -5.79 -20.77
CA THR A 254 1.36 -4.87 -19.83
C THR A 254 2.44 -4.01 -20.50
N LEU A 255 2.69 -2.84 -19.92
CA LEU A 255 3.89 -2.04 -20.13
C LEU A 255 4.78 -2.28 -18.92
N GLU A 256 6.02 -2.69 -19.17
CA GLU A 256 6.93 -3.19 -18.15
C GLU A 256 8.16 -2.30 -18.02
N PHE A 257 8.64 -2.18 -16.79
CA PHE A 257 9.96 -1.65 -16.52
C PHE A 257 11.02 -2.73 -16.78
N PHE A 258 12.28 -2.34 -17.00
CA PHE A 258 13.37 -3.31 -17.14
C PHE A 258 13.80 -3.80 -15.74
N PRO A 259 13.57 -5.08 -15.39
CA PRO A 259 13.88 -5.58 -14.05
C PRO A 259 15.39 -5.56 -13.76
N GLU A 260 16.24 -5.55 -14.79
CA GLU A 260 17.70 -5.48 -14.67
C GLU A 260 18.18 -4.16 -14.03
N GLU A 261 17.41 -3.07 -14.14
CA GLU A 261 17.77 -1.83 -13.44
C GLU A 261 17.58 -1.96 -11.92
N GLY A 262 16.80 -2.94 -11.46
CA GLY A 262 16.57 -3.23 -10.05
C GLY A 262 17.86 -3.45 -9.25
N LYS A 263 17.90 -2.89 -8.04
CA LYS A 263 19.05 -2.94 -7.11
C LYS A 263 19.55 -4.34 -6.74
N TYR A 264 18.68 -5.32 -6.88
CA TYR A 264 18.89 -6.69 -6.42
C TYR A 264 18.47 -7.67 -7.53
N HIS A 265 18.65 -7.31 -8.80
CA HIS A 265 18.25 -8.20 -9.89
C HIS A 265 19.11 -9.47 -9.90
N LEU A 266 20.43 -9.29 -10.02
CA LEU A 266 21.43 -10.37 -9.93
C LEU A 266 21.92 -10.58 -8.50
N ASP A 267 22.54 -11.74 -8.30
CA ASP A 267 23.30 -12.02 -7.10
C ASP A 267 24.55 -11.16 -7.08
N GLY A 268 25.02 -10.79 -5.88
CA GLY A 268 26.29 -10.10 -5.84
C GLY A 268 26.87 -9.81 -4.47
N HIS A 269 28.07 -9.23 -4.53
CA HIS A 269 28.80 -8.74 -3.39
C HIS A 269 29.45 -7.40 -3.76
N ARG A 270 28.76 -6.31 -3.38
CA ARG A 270 29.08 -4.93 -3.74
C ARG A 270 30.53 -4.57 -3.40
N ASN A 271 30.99 -4.92 -2.21
CA ASN A 271 32.32 -4.56 -1.74
C ASN A 271 33.45 -5.16 -2.59
N CYS A 272 33.16 -6.20 -3.39
CA CYS A 272 34.10 -6.80 -4.32
C CYS A 272 33.74 -6.52 -5.80
N HIS A 273 32.75 -5.65 -6.06
CA HIS A 273 32.23 -5.34 -7.39
C HIS A 273 31.88 -6.59 -8.20
N LEU A 274 31.35 -7.61 -7.52
CA LEU A 274 31.05 -8.90 -8.11
C LEU A 274 29.54 -9.04 -8.32
N SER A 275 29.15 -9.22 -9.57
CA SER A 275 27.79 -9.53 -10.00
C SER A 275 27.80 -10.91 -10.64
N LEU A 276 26.86 -11.77 -10.26
CA LEU A 276 26.80 -13.17 -10.67
C LEU A 276 25.39 -13.56 -11.09
N THR A 277 25.31 -14.41 -12.11
CA THR A 277 24.09 -15.17 -12.41
C THR A 277 23.80 -16.20 -11.31
N PRO A 278 22.55 -16.65 -11.16
CA PRO A 278 22.21 -17.68 -10.17
C PRO A 278 23.08 -18.94 -10.30
N GLN A 279 23.32 -19.39 -11.54
CA GLN A 279 24.12 -20.58 -11.79
C GLN A 279 25.61 -20.39 -11.44
N GLU A 280 26.14 -19.16 -11.56
CA GLU A 280 27.50 -18.85 -11.10
C GLU A 280 27.59 -18.81 -9.58
N THR A 281 26.60 -18.23 -8.90
CA THR A 281 26.55 -18.23 -7.42
C THR A 281 26.53 -19.65 -6.85
N ASP A 282 25.77 -20.55 -7.47
CA ASP A 282 25.71 -21.96 -7.07
C ASP A 282 27.06 -22.67 -7.25
N ARG A 283 27.78 -22.38 -8.35
CA ARG A 283 29.15 -22.91 -8.56
C ARG A 283 30.13 -22.47 -7.48
N TYR A 284 29.94 -21.28 -6.89
CA TYR A 284 30.75 -20.80 -5.77
C TYR A 284 30.20 -21.16 -4.39
N GLY A 285 29.14 -21.99 -4.32
CA GLY A 285 28.53 -22.42 -3.05
C GLY A 285 27.95 -21.27 -2.23
N GLY A 286 27.44 -20.22 -2.89
CA GLY A 286 26.86 -19.04 -2.24
C GLY A 286 27.85 -18.14 -1.50
N ARG A 287 29.16 -18.29 -1.76
CA ARG A 287 30.22 -17.47 -1.16
C ARG A 287 31.00 -16.71 -2.22
N CYS A 288 31.37 -15.48 -1.89
CA CYS A 288 32.15 -14.62 -2.77
C CYS A 288 33.55 -15.23 -2.99
N PRO A 289 33.97 -15.50 -4.25
CA PRO A 289 35.29 -16.05 -4.54
C PRO A 289 36.43 -15.09 -4.19
N VAL A 290 36.16 -13.78 -4.06
CA VAL A 290 37.16 -12.76 -3.76
C VAL A 290 37.47 -12.68 -2.26
N CYS A 291 36.45 -12.74 -1.40
CA CYS A 291 36.61 -12.49 0.05
C CYS A 291 36.02 -13.58 0.96
N GLY A 292 35.37 -14.62 0.43
CA GLY A 292 34.79 -15.73 1.17
C GLY A 292 33.50 -15.43 1.95
N LYS A 293 33.03 -14.17 1.95
CA LYS A 293 31.76 -13.75 2.58
C LYS A 293 30.55 -14.27 1.81
N LYS A 294 29.38 -14.31 2.46
CA LYS A 294 28.12 -14.74 1.84
C LYS A 294 27.71 -13.76 0.73
N ILE A 295 27.25 -14.28 -0.40
CA ILE A 295 26.69 -13.50 -1.52
C ILE A 295 25.25 -13.08 -1.18
N THR A 296 24.89 -11.85 -1.53
CA THR A 296 23.50 -11.38 -1.47
C THR A 296 22.74 -11.98 -2.63
N ILE A 297 21.66 -12.72 -2.33
CA ILE A 297 20.81 -13.36 -3.33
C ILE A 297 19.86 -12.33 -3.95
N GLY A 298 19.85 -12.28 -5.28
CA GLY A 298 19.01 -11.42 -6.10
C GLY A 298 17.63 -12.02 -6.37
N VAL A 299 16.80 -11.21 -7.01
CA VAL A 299 15.42 -11.54 -7.38
C VAL A 299 15.41 -12.63 -8.44
N LEU A 300 16.30 -12.56 -9.43
CA LEU A 300 16.38 -13.59 -10.47
C LEU A 300 16.63 -14.96 -9.85
N HIS A 301 17.61 -15.08 -8.96
CA HIS A 301 17.91 -16.33 -8.27
C HIS A 301 16.70 -16.82 -7.45
N ARG A 302 16.07 -15.95 -6.66
CA ARG A 302 14.88 -16.33 -5.89
C ARG A 302 13.75 -16.84 -6.80
N LEU A 303 13.57 -16.25 -7.97
CA LEU A 303 12.61 -16.74 -8.95
C LEU A 303 13.02 -18.08 -9.54
N GLU A 304 14.30 -18.29 -9.84
CA GLU A 304 14.80 -19.58 -10.36
C GLU A 304 14.55 -20.74 -9.40
N GLN A 305 14.57 -20.49 -8.08
CA GLN A 305 14.23 -21.51 -7.08
C GLN A 305 12.81 -22.03 -7.19
N LEU A 306 11.89 -21.23 -7.76
CA LEU A 306 10.49 -21.58 -7.99
C LEU A 306 10.19 -21.86 -9.48
N ALA A 307 11.16 -21.66 -10.36
CA ALA A 307 11.00 -21.83 -11.79
C ALA A 307 11.10 -23.31 -12.18
N GLU A 308 10.11 -23.77 -12.95
CA GLU A 308 10.05 -25.15 -13.47
C GLU A 308 10.36 -25.21 -14.98
N ARG A 309 10.44 -24.04 -15.63
CA ARG A 309 10.50 -23.90 -17.09
C ARG A 309 11.71 -23.08 -17.53
N PRO A 310 12.21 -23.30 -18.75
CA PRO A 310 13.37 -22.57 -19.27
C PRO A 310 13.04 -21.08 -19.52
N GLU A 311 14.08 -20.25 -19.61
CA GLU A 311 13.96 -18.79 -19.80
C GLU A 311 13.21 -18.39 -21.08
N ASN A 312 13.29 -19.20 -22.13
CA ASN A 312 12.65 -18.94 -23.41
C ASN A 312 11.22 -19.50 -23.52
N PHE A 313 10.63 -19.93 -22.41
CA PHE A 313 9.28 -20.49 -22.41
C PHE A 313 8.23 -19.42 -22.73
N LEU A 314 7.43 -19.66 -23.77
CA LEU A 314 6.33 -18.82 -24.20
C LEU A 314 5.04 -19.65 -24.29
N PRO A 315 4.05 -19.41 -23.41
CA PRO A 315 2.73 -20.03 -23.54
C PRO A 315 2.04 -19.67 -24.87
N GLU A 316 1.24 -20.57 -25.42
CA GLU A 316 0.50 -20.33 -26.68
C GLU A 316 -0.43 -19.11 -26.60
N ASN A 317 -1.04 -18.87 -25.43
CA ASN A 317 -1.97 -17.76 -25.19
C ASN A 317 -1.32 -16.62 -24.37
N ALA A 318 0.01 -16.49 -24.43
CA ALA A 318 0.73 -15.47 -23.68
C ALA A 318 0.28 -14.06 -24.08
N LYS A 319 -0.10 -13.25 -23.10
CA LYS A 319 -0.42 -11.84 -23.32
C LYS A 319 0.86 -11.09 -23.74
N PRO A 320 0.78 -10.16 -24.71
CA PRO A 320 1.92 -9.33 -25.06
C PRO A 320 2.32 -8.42 -23.91
N PHE A 321 3.56 -7.99 -23.92
CA PHE A 321 4.07 -6.95 -23.04
C PHE A 321 5.12 -6.13 -23.79
N GLU A 322 5.35 -4.89 -23.35
CA GLU A 322 6.32 -3.97 -23.94
C GLU A 322 7.23 -3.42 -22.84
N HIS A 323 8.55 -3.59 -22.95
CA HIS A 323 9.47 -2.88 -22.06
C HIS A 323 9.60 -1.43 -22.50
N LEU A 324 9.37 -0.49 -21.59
CA LEU A 324 9.51 0.94 -21.85
C LEU A 324 10.46 1.61 -20.86
N MET A 325 11.03 2.71 -21.32
CA MET A 325 11.81 3.64 -20.53
C MET A 325 11.08 4.99 -20.54
N PRO A 326 10.92 5.69 -19.40
CA PRO A 326 10.31 7.01 -19.37
C PRO A 326 10.91 7.95 -20.41
N LEU A 327 10.08 8.72 -21.12
CA LEU A 327 10.56 9.55 -22.23
C LEU A 327 11.68 10.54 -21.84
N PRO A 328 11.67 11.20 -20.66
CA PRO A 328 12.80 12.01 -20.21
C PRO A 328 14.12 11.25 -20.14
N GLU A 329 14.08 9.98 -19.78
CA GLU A 329 15.26 9.12 -19.70
C GLU A 329 15.73 8.67 -21.09
N VAL A 330 14.80 8.37 -22.01
CA VAL A 330 15.12 8.11 -23.43
C VAL A 330 15.79 9.33 -24.07
N ILE A 331 15.26 10.53 -23.81
CA ILE A 331 15.84 11.79 -24.28
C ILE A 331 17.25 11.97 -23.71
N ALA A 332 17.43 11.75 -22.42
CA ALA A 332 18.74 11.82 -21.76
C ALA A 332 19.74 10.83 -22.34
N ALA A 333 19.36 9.56 -22.48
CA ALA A 333 20.19 8.51 -23.06
C ALA A 333 20.56 8.83 -24.52
N SER A 334 19.67 9.46 -25.28
CA SER A 334 19.90 9.81 -26.69
C SER A 334 20.79 11.04 -26.88
N LEU A 335 20.72 11.99 -25.95
CA LEU A 335 21.47 13.25 -26.01
C LEU A 335 22.77 13.23 -25.17
N GLY A 336 22.99 12.19 -24.38
CA GLY A 336 24.14 12.12 -23.46
C GLY A 336 24.06 13.14 -22.32
N VAL A 337 22.84 13.47 -21.86
CA VAL A 337 22.59 14.43 -20.78
C VAL A 337 21.88 13.77 -19.60
N ALA A 338 21.80 14.44 -18.46
CA ALA A 338 21.04 13.94 -17.31
C ALA A 338 19.52 14.06 -17.54
N ALA A 339 18.76 13.01 -17.18
CA ALA A 339 17.30 12.95 -17.33
C ALA A 339 16.56 14.05 -16.55
N GLY A 340 17.08 14.43 -15.38
CA GLY A 340 16.54 15.53 -14.57
C GLY A 340 17.06 16.92 -14.95
N GLY A 341 17.81 17.06 -16.04
CA GLY A 341 18.38 18.34 -16.46
C GLY A 341 17.41 19.18 -17.29
N ASN A 342 17.55 20.51 -17.21
CA ASN A 342 16.71 21.47 -17.95
C ASN A 342 16.60 21.17 -19.45
N ARG A 343 17.68 20.69 -20.08
CA ARG A 343 17.70 20.37 -21.52
C ARG A 343 16.78 19.19 -21.85
N ALA A 344 16.76 18.14 -21.02
CA ALA A 344 15.89 16.99 -21.21
C ALA A 344 14.42 17.37 -20.96
N GLU A 345 14.15 18.16 -19.91
CA GLU A 345 12.81 18.64 -19.59
C GLU A 345 12.23 19.54 -20.69
N GLN A 346 13.01 20.51 -21.18
CA GLN A 346 12.57 21.37 -22.30
C GLN A 346 12.23 20.54 -23.53
N LYS A 347 13.07 19.56 -23.88
CA LYS A 347 12.84 18.70 -25.03
C LYS A 347 11.62 17.79 -24.85
N TYR A 348 11.43 17.26 -23.65
CA TYR A 348 10.24 16.50 -23.27
C TYR A 348 8.96 17.31 -23.50
N LEU A 349 8.88 18.53 -22.96
CA LEU A 349 7.71 19.40 -23.13
C LEU A 349 7.50 19.81 -24.60
N GLU A 350 8.57 20.03 -25.37
CA GLU A 350 8.48 20.31 -26.81
C GLU A 350 7.85 19.14 -27.58
N MET A 351 8.31 17.90 -27.31
CA MET A 351 7.79 16.71 -27.96
C MET A 351 6.32 16.47 -27.58
N LEU A 352 5.94 16.67 -26.32
CA LEU A 352 4.54 16.57 -25.90
C LEU A 352 3.63 17.55 -26.66
N LYS A 353 4.07 18.80 -26.84
CA LYS A 353 3.29 19.82 -27.60
C LYS A 353 3.09 19.44 -29.06
N LYS A 354 4.08 18.81 -29.69
CA LYS A 354 4.05 18.47 -31.12
C LYS A 354 3.35 17.15 -31.42
N LEU A 355 3.56 16.15 -30.56
CA LEU A 355 3.18 14.76 -30.85
C LEU A 355 2.07 14.22 -29.93
N GLY A 356 1.77 14.87 -28.81
CA GLY A 356 0.76 14.41 -27.86
C GLY A 356 1.35 13.70 -26.65
N THR A 357 0.73 12.61 -26.19
CA THR A 357 1.07 11.96 -24.92
C THR A 357 2.40 11.19 -24.97
N GLU A 358 3.02 10.98 -23.82
CA GLU A 358 4.25 10.18 -23.69
C GLU A 358 4.08 8.76 -24.24
N SER A 359 2.97 8.09 -23.88
CA SER A 359 2.63 6.76 -24.38
C SER A 359 2.56 6.71 -25.90
N PHE A 360 1.92 7.70 -26.55
CA PHE A 360 1.85 7.77 -28.00
C PHE A 360 3.24 7.96 -28.62
N ILE A 361 4.05 8.87 -28.07
CA ILE A 361 5.43 9.11 -28.55
C ILE A 361 6.28 7.84 -28.47
N LEU A 362 6.24 7.14 -27.33
CA LEU A 362 7.07 5.98 -27.10
C LEU A 362 6.62 4.75 -27.90
N ARG A 363 5.32 4.60 -28.18
CA ARG A 363 4.76 3.34 -28.72
C ARG A 363 4.30 3.43 -30.17
N GLU A 364 3.67 4.54 -30.55
CA GLU A 364 2.86 4.61 -31.77
C GLU A 364 3.39 5.64 -32.79
N ALA A 365 4.04 6.71 -32.34
CA ALA A 365 4.52 7.79 -33.22
C ALA A 365 5.46 7.27 -34.32
N SER A 366 5.31 7.80 -35.54
CA SER A 366 6.10 7.36 -36.69
C SER A 366 7.56 7.83 -36.59
N PRO A 367 8.54 7.10 -37.17
CA PRO A 367 9.93 7.54 -37.17
C PRO A 367 10.14 8.93 -37.80
N GLY A 368 9.32 9.30 -38.80
CA GLY A 368 9.36 10.61 -39.44
C GLY A 368 8.95 11.73 -38.49
N ASP A 369 7.83 11.55 -37.79
CA ASP A 369 7.32 12.53 -36.82
C ASP A 369 8.27 12.67 -35.62
N LEU A 370 8.83 11.55 -35.14
CA LEU A 370 9.84 11.54 -34.09
C LEU A 370 11.10 12.31 -34.51
N THR A 371 11.54 12.16 -35.76
CA THR A 371 12.71 12.88 -36.28
C THR A 371 12.43 14.38 -36.37
N LEU A 372 11.24 14.77 -36.84
CA LEU A 372 10.85 16.18 -36.96
C LEU A 372 10.69 16.88 -35.60
N ALA A 373 10.13 16.18 -34.60
CA ALA A 373 9.89 16.75 -33.27
C ALA A 373 11.11 16.64 -32.35
N GLY A 374 11.75 15.47 -32.30
CA GLY A 374 12.82 15.11 -31.37
C GLY A 374 14.24 15.23 -31.94
N GLY A 375 14.40 15.14 -33.26
CA GLY A 375 15.68 14.95 -33.93
C GLY A 375 16.01 13.47 -34.13
N SER A 376 16.95 13.19 -35.04
CA SER A 376 17.30 11.83 -35.47
C SER A 376 17.77 10.91 -34.34
N ARG A 377 18.53 11.44 -33.37
CA ARG A 377 19.02 10.64 -32.23
C ARG A 377 17.90 10.13 -31.33
N ILE A 378 16.94 10.99 -30.99
CA ILE A 378 15.83 10.59 -30.12
C ILE A 378 14.91 9.61 -30.86
N ALA A 379 14.69 9.83 -32.16
CA ALA A 379 13.95 8.88 -33.00
C ALA A 379 14.63 7.50 -33.04
N GLU A 380 15.96 7.46 -33.21
CA GLU A 380 16.72 6.21 -33.16
C GLU A 380 16.70 5.56 -31.77
N GLY A 381 16.80 6.35 -30.69
CA GLY A 381 16.67 5.85 -29.33
C GLY A 381 15.32 5.17 -29.08
N ILE A 382 14.22 5.80 -29.52
CA ILE A 382 12.87 5.20 -29.43
C ILE A 382 12.77 3.96 -30.31
N ARG A 383 13.35 3.95 -31.53
CA ARG A 383 13.38 2.76 -32.39
C ARG A 383 14.10 1.59 -31.71
N ARG A 384 15.29 1.83 -31.14
CA ARG A 384 16.06 0.82 -30.39
C ARG A 384 15.27 0.28 -29.21
N LEU A 385 14.63 1.16 -28.44
CA LEU A 385 13.76 0.77 -27.33
C LEU A 385 12.62 -0.14 -27.80
N ARG A 386 11.88 0.24 -28.85
CA ARG A 386 10.78 -0.57 -29.42
C ARG A 386 11.26 -1.93 -29.97
N ALA A 387 12.49 -2.01 -30.44
CA ALA A 387 13.10 -3.24 -30.95
C ALA A 387 13.73 -4.12 -29.84
N GLY A 388 13.75 -3.64 -28.58
CA GLY A 388 14.45 -4.32 -27.48
C GLY A 388 15.97 -4.24 -27.55
N GLU A 389 16.53 -3.37 -28.41
CA GLU A 389 17.97 -3.15 -28.58
C GLU A 389 18.52 -2.23 -27.47
N VAL A 390 18.35 -2.65 -26.21
CA VAL A 390 18.77 -1.91 -25.02
C VAL A 390 20.02 -2.56 -24.43
N ILE A 391 21.04 -1.77 -24.14
CA ILE A 391 22.25 -2.21 -23.45
C ILE A 391 21.96 -2.21 -21.96
N LYS A 392 22.03 -3.39 -21.34
CA LYS A 392 21.66 -3.60 -19.94
C LYS A 392 22.88 -3.97 -19.12
N SER A 393 23.07 -3.29 -18.00
CA SER A 393 23.98 -3.71 -16.93
C SER A 393 23.15 -3.93 -15.68
N ALA A 394 22.98 -5.19 -15.28
CA ALA A 394 22.07 -5.52 -14.19
C ALA A 394 22.58 -5.06 -12.82
N GLY A 395 21.66 -4.60 -11.98
CA GLY A 395 21.93 -4.23 -10.60
C GLY A 395 22.11 -5.43 -9.68
N PHE A 396 22.87 -5.24 -8.60
CA PHE A 396 23.18 -6.28 -7.61
C PHE A 396 23.54 -5.66 -6.26
N ASP A 397 23.29 -6.40 -5.17
CA ASP A 397 23.66 -6.05 -3.78
C ASP A 397 23.41 -4.56 -3.43
N GLY A 398 22.23 -4.05 -3.82
CA GLY A 398 21.74 -2.71 -3.53
C GLY A 398 22.08 -1.66 -4.60
N GLU A 399 22.96 -1.97 -5.57
CA GLU A 399 23.37 -1.05 -6.64
C GLU A 399 22.38 -1.14 -7.79
N TYR A 400 21.86 0.00 -8.23
CA TYR A 400 20.99 0.03 -9.41
C TYR A 400 21.77 -0.40 -10.65
N GLY A 401 21.07 -1.15 -11.50
CA GLY A 401 21.54 -1.39 -12.85
C GLY A 401 21.56 -0.12 -13.68
N LYS A 402 22.07 -0.22 -14.90
CA LYS A 402 22.11 0.87 -15.87
C LYS A 402 21.57 0.39 -17.19
N LEU A 403 20.67 1.18 -17.76
CA LEU A 403 20.18 1.01 -19.11
C LEU A 403 20.80 2.09 -20.00
N ALA A 404 21.20 1.70 -21.20
CA ALA A 404 21.67 2.62 -22.22
C ALA A 404 21.11 2.23 -23.58
N LEU A 405 20.78 3.24 -24.39
CA LEU A 405 20.35 3.05 -25.78
C LEU A 405 21.51 3.21 -26.77
N PHE A 406 22.60 3.84 -26.33
CA PHE A 406 23.78 4.12 -27.13
C PHE A 406 25.04 3.79 -26.33
N THR A 407 26.07 3.34 -27.03
CA THR A 407 27.41 3.17 -26.45
C THR A 407 28.07 4.53 -26.22
N SER A 408 29.07 4.57 -25.34
CA SER A 408 29.85 5.81 -25.11
C SER A 408 30.57 6.28 -26.37
N GLU A 409 30.95 5.37 -27.28
CA GLU A 409 31.58 5.72 -28.56
C GLU A 409 30.58 6.35 -29.53
N GLU A 410 29.36 5.80 -29.64
CA GLU A 410 28.29 6.39 -30.46
C GLU A 410 27.93 7.81 -30.02
N LEU A 411 27.88 8.04 -28.70
CA LEU A 411 27.60 9.37 -28.15
C LEU A 411 28.73 10.37 -28.46
N LYS A 412 29.99 9.93 -28.41
CA LYS A 412 31.20 10.75 -28.70
C LYS A 412 31.39 11.02 -30.19
N ASN A 413 31.22 10.03 -31.06
CA ASN A 413 31.41 10.19 -32.50
C ASN A 413 30.43 11.21 -33.09
N ALA A 414 29.23 11.27 -32.52
CA ALA A 414 28.24 12.23 -32.96
C ALA A 414 28.39 13.60 -32.26
N SER A 415 29.08 13.72 -31.12
CA SER A 415 29.53 15.03 -30.62
C SER A 415 30.66 15.61 -31.48
N VAL A 416 31.50 14.76 -32.11
CA VAL A 416 32.54 15.20 -33.07
C VAL A 416 31.91 15.73 -34.37
N GLN A 417 30.84 15.12 -34.88
CA GLN A 417 30.10 15.67 -36.04
C GLN A 417 29.36 16.98 -35.75
N ILE A 418 28.90 17.17 -34.52
CA ILE A 418 28.31 18.45 -34.07
C ILE A 418 29.43 19.48 -33.82
N SER A 419 30.57 19.07 -33.27
CA SER A 419 31.78 19.90 -33.10
C SER A 419 32.31 20.42 -34.43
N PHE A 420 32.23 19.65 -35.52
CA PHE A 420 32.64 20.11 -36.85
C PHE A 420 31.73 21.20 -37.44
N LEU A 421 30.47 21.27 -36.98
CA LEU A 421 29.50 22.31 -37.37
C LEU A 421 29.53 23.51 -36.41
N GLU A 422 29.88 23.30 -35.14
CA GLU A 422 30.02 24.35 -34.12
C GLU A 422 31.40 25.05 -34.17
N GLU A 423 32.46 24.41 -34.67
CA GLU A 423 33.80 25.04 -34.85
C GLU A 423 33.84 26.15 -35.93
N ILE A 424 32.81 26.27 -36.76
CA ILE A 424 32.63 27.42 -37.68
C ILE A 424 31.95 28.61 -36.97
N ALA A 425 31.39 28.40 -35.77
CA ALA A 425 30.59 29.38 -35.06
C ALA A 425 30.97 29.47 -33.58
N ALA A 426 31.97 30.31 -33.31
CA ALA A 426 32.36 30.91 -32.03
C ALA A 426 33.68 30.41 -31.44
N GLY A 427 34.71 31.25 -31.61
CA GLY A 427 35.93 31.22 -30.82
C GLY A 427 35.79 31.92 -29.46
N GLU A 428 36.75 31.57 -28.61
CA GLU A 428 37.25 32.24 -27.39
C GLU A 428 36.53 31.99 -26.04
N ASP A 429 37.07 30.95 -25.38
CA ASP A 429 37.60 30.86 -24.00
C ASP A 429 36.72 31.03 -22.74
N CYS A 430 36.68 29.92 -21.98
CA CYS A 430 36.48 29.87 -20.52
C CYS A 430 37.42 28.81 -19.93
N LEU A 431 38.28 29.19 -18.97
CA LEU A 431 39.11 28.28 -18.17
C LEU A 431 38.67 28.32 -16.70
N ILE A 432 38.34 27.17 -16.12
CA ILE A 432 38.27 26.95 -14.66
C ILE A 432 38.97 25.61 -14.35
N PRO A 433 39.87 25.53 -13.35
CA PRO A 433 40.65 24.31 -13.09
C PRO A 433 40.02 23.35 -12.07
N GLU A 434 40.39 22.07 -12.25
CA GLU A 434 40.12 20.90 -11.40
C GLU A 434 40.73 21.02 -9.98
N ILE A 435 40.07 20.43 -8.99
CA ILE A 435 40.71 20.05 -7.72
C ILE A 435 40.32 18.63 -7.30
N ALA A 436 41.35 17.83 -7.05
CA ALA A 436 41.36 16.44 -6.65
C ALA A 436 41.12 16.21 -5.15
N VAL A 437 40.77 14.96 -4.82
CA VAL A 437 40.47 14.41 -3.49
C VAL A 437 41.68 13.67 -2.90
N ALA A 438 41.89 13.77 -1.57
CA ALA A 438 42.27 12.71 -0.58
C ALA A 438 43.06 13.29 0.63
N PRO A 439 43.29 12.58 1.76
CA PRO A 439 42.41 11.73 2.59
C PRO A 439 42.60 11.88 4.14
N ALA A 440 41.78 11.12 4.92
CA ALA A 440 41.98 10.62 6.31
C ALA A 440 41.86 11.64 7.48
N THR A 441 41.40 11.34 8.71
CA THR A 441 41.38 10.14 9.57
C THR A 441 40.29 10.20 10.68
N GLU A 442 39.81 9.02 11.07
CA GLU A 442 39.36 8.49 12.38
C GLU A 442 38.96 9.40 13.57
N SER A 443 37.83 9.03 14.22
CA SER A 443 37.83 8.75 15.67
C SER A 443 36.68 7.80 16.08
N VAL A 444 37.03 6.92 17.02
CA VAL A 444 36.25 5.81 17.58
C VAL A 444 35.54 6.27 18.86
N CYS A 445 34.34 5.77 19.14
CA CYS A 445 33.94 5.39 20.50
C CYS A 445 32.86 4.30 20.49
N LYS A 446 33.20 3.17 21.12
CA LYS A 446 32.35 2.00 21.39
C LYS A 446 31.44 2.28 22.58
N GLN A 447 30.26 1.65 22.60
CA GLN A 447 29.82 0.90 23.79
C GLN A 447 28.76 -0.14 23.40
N ASP A 448 29.08 -1.37 23.80
CA ASP A 448 28.28 -2.59 23.69
C ASP A 448 27.08 -2.55 24.65
N ASN A 449 25.98 -3.20 24.26
CA ASN A 449 25.30 -4.15 25.17
C ASN A 449 24.37 -5.11 24.42
N GLU A 450 24.93 -6.31 24.27
CA GLU A 450 24.37 -7.66 24.29
C GLU A 450 22.85 -7.91 24.25
N LYS A 451 22.48 -8.71 23.24
CA LYS A 451 21.76 -10.00 23.31
C LYS A 451 20.55 -10.12 24.25
N ASN A 452 19.39 -10.42 23.65
CA ASN A 452 18.45 -11.34 24.27
C ASN A 452 17.81 -12.27 23.24
N THR A 453 18.22 -13.53 23.31
CA THR A 453 17.67 -14.69 22.61
C THR A 453 16.35 -15.12 23.30
N PRO A 454 15.37 -15.71 22.60
CA PRO A 454 14.08 -16.06 23.19
C PRO A 454 14.18 -17.36 23.99
N VAL A 455 13.66 -17.35 25.22
CA VAL A 455 13.51 -18.56 26.06
C VAL A 455 12.04 -18.72 26.47
N ALA A 456 11.59 -19.96 26.41
CA ALA A 456 10.26 -20.47 26.73
C ALA A 456 9.78 -20.12 28.16
N GLY A 457 8.45 -20.03 28.31
CA GLY A 457 7.72 -20.11 29.58
C GLY A 457 7.85 -18.91 30.52
N ARG A 458 6.99 -17.89 30.35
CA ARG A 458 6.78 -16.90 31.43
C ARG A 458 6.09 -17.59 32.61
N THR A 459 6.83 -17.83 33.67
CA THR A 459 6.30 -18.22 34.98
C THR A 459 5.55 -17.04 35.61
N ILE A 460 4.34 -17.29 36.09
CA ILE A 460 3.52 -16.33 36.82
C ILE A 460 4.23 -15.95 38.12
N ASN A 461 4.30 -14.66 38.47
CA ASN A 461 4.88 -14.24 39.75
C ASN A 461 3.84 -14.36 40.88
N VAL A 462 4.29 -14.37 42.14
CA VAL A 462 3.41 -14.57 43.32
C VAL A 462 2.25 -13.57 43.38
N ALA A 463 2.48 -12.31 43.00
CA ALA A 463 1.42 -11.29 43.00
C ALA A 463 0.37 -11.52 41.89
N GLN A 464 0.83 -11.92 40.70
CA GLN A 464 -0.05 -12.30 39.59
C GLN A 464 -0.82 -13.58 39.92
N GLU A 465 -0.19 -14.54 40.58
CA GLU A 465 -0.83 -15.78 41.02
C GLU A 465 -1.95 -15.48 42.04
N THR A 466 -1.70 -14.62 43.03
CA THR A 466 -2.74 -14.14 43.95
C THR A 466 -3.91 -13.47 43.21
N ALA A 467 -3.63 -12.65 42.19
CA ALA A 467 -4.68 -12.01 41.39
C ALA A 467 -5.48 -13.02 40.53
N VAL A 468 -4.82 -14.03 39.98
CA VAL A 468 -5.47 -15.13 39.23
C VAL A 468 -6.29 -16.02 40.16
N GLN A 469 -5.79 -16.29 41.37
CA GLN A 469 -6.41 -17.16 42.37
C GLN A 469 -7.51 -16.48 43.21
N SER A 470 -7.62 -15.15 43.16
CA SER A 470 -8.65 -14.41 43.91
C SER A 470 -10.08 -14.86 43.54
N ASP A 471 -10.86 -15.25 44.54
CA ASP A 471 -12.29 -15.57 44.39
C ASP A 471 -13.18 -14.41 44.86
N SER A 472 -12.58 -13.25 45.13
CA SER A 472 -13.30 -12.01 45.50
C SER A 472 -14.23 -11.55 44.38
N ARG A 473 -15.43 -11.09 44.76
CA ARG A 473 -16.44 -10.57 43.83
C ARG A 473 -15.94 -9.41 42.96
N VAL A 474 -15.09 -8.54 43.52
CA VAL A 474 -14.43 -7.44 42.80
C VAL A 474 -12.94 -7.53 43.09
N THR A 475 -12.13 -7.54 42.04
CA THR A 475 -10.66 -7.57 42.14
C THR A 475 -10.09 -6.46 41.28
N ALA A 476 -9.39 -5.50 41.90
CA ALA A 476 -8.67 -4.45 41.19
C ALA A 476 -7.17 -4.79 41.13
N VAL A 477 -6.61 -4.84 39.92
CA VAL A 477 -5.18 -5.13 39.70
C VAL A 477 -4.47 -3.83 39.30
N ILE A 478 -3.80 -3.20 40.25
CA ILE A 478 -3.06 -1.95 40.04
C ILE A 478 -1.60 -2.28 39.82
N ALA A 479 -1.09 -2.03 38.62
CA ALA A 479 0.31 -2.28 38.29
C ALA A 479 0.82 -1.32 37.22
N GLY A 480 2.12 -1.00 37.28
CA GLY A 480 2.77 -0.11 36.31
C GLY A 480 2.77 -0.67 34.88
N PRO A 481 3.12 0.14 33.87
CA PRO A 481 3.28 -0.32 32.48
C PRO A 481 4.24 -1.52 32.38
N GLY A 482 3.96 -2.48 31.50
CA GLY A 482 4.85 -3.63 31.23
C GLY A 482 4.86 -4.76 32.28
N THR A 483 4.09 -4.63 33.36
CA THR A 483 4.02 -5.62 34.47
C THR A 483 3.16 -6.86 34.18
N GLY A 484 2.55 -6.94 32.99
CA GLY A 484 1.77 -8.11 32.56
C GLY A 484 0.31 -8.13 33.00
N LYS A 485 -0.35 -6.98 33.23
CA LYS A 485 -1.79 -6.89 33.60
C LYS A 485 -2.70 -7.73 32.68
N THR A 486 -2.59 -7.52 31.37
CA THR A 486 -3.35 -8.27 30.35
C THR A 486 -3.05 -9.78 30.40
N PHE A 487 -1.81 -10.17 30.73
CA PHE A 487 -1.44 -11.58 30.92
C PHE A 487 -2.15 -12.17 32.14
N THR A 488 -2.10 -11.49 33.29
CA THR A 488 -2.82 -11.88 34.51
C THR A 488 -4.32 -12.03 34.27
N LEU A 489 -4.93 -11.09 33.54
CA LEU A 489 -6.36 -11.09 33.21
C LEU A 489 -6.73 -12.28 32.30
N THR A 490 -5.86 -12.61 31.35
CA THR A 490 -6.00 -13.79 30.47
C THR A 490 -5.92 -15.10 31.26
N GLU A 491 -4.92 -15.24 32.14
CA GLU A 491 -4.75 -16.43 32.98
C GLU A 491 -5.92 -16.61 33.95
N ARG A 492 -6.48 -15.51 34.47
CA ARG A 492 -7.69 -15.53 35.29
C ARG A 492 -8.89 -16.07 34.52
N ILE A 493 -9.14 -15.57 33.31
CA ILE A 493 -10.23 -16.07 32.46
C ILE A 493 -10.04 -17.57 32.17
N ALA A 494 -8.82 -18.00 31.85
CA ALA A 494 -8.52 -19.41 31.61
C ALA A 494 -8.80 -20.29 32.83
N ARG A 495 -8.42 -19.83 34.04
CA ARG A 495 -8.74 -20.51 35.30
C ARG A 495 -10.25 -20.63 35.52
N LEU A 496 -11.01 -19.55 35.30
CA LEU A 496 -12.46 -19.56 35.49
C LEU A 496 -13.14 -20.63 34.63
N VAL A 497 -12.78 -20.72 33.34
CA VAL A 497 -13.32 -21.75 32.47
C VAL A 497 -12.88 -23.16 32.89
N LYS A 498 -11.62 -23.31 33.32
CA LYS A 498 -11.12 -24.60 33.84
C LYS A 498 -11.87 -25.06 35.10
N ASN A 499 -12.33 -24.11 35.92
CA ASN A 499 -13.13 -24.37 37.12
C ASN A 499 -14.64 -24.53 36.85
N GLY A 500 -15.05 -24.59 35.58
CA GLY A 500 -16.42 -24.92 35.18
C GLY A 500 -17.31 -23.72 34.83
N VAL A 501 -16.78 -22.48 34.82
CA VAL A 501 -17.53 -21.32 34.32
C VAL A 501 -17.76 -21.48 32.83
N LYS A 502 -19.00 -21.27 32.37
CA LYS A 502 -19.32 -21.37 30.94
C LYS A 502 -18.69 -20.18 30.21
N PRO A 503 -17.98 -20.40 29.09
CA PRO A 503 -17.40 -19.31 28.29
C PRO A 503 -18.38 -18.18 27.93
N GLU A 504 -19.65 -18.53 27.72
CA GLU A 504 -20.75 -17.61 27.35
C GLU A 504 -21.09 -16.61 28.47
N GLU A 505 -20.72 -16.91 29.72
CA GLU A 505 -20.94 -16.05 30.89
C GLU A 505 -19.80 -15.05 31.12
N ILE A 506 -18.73 -15.13 30.31
CA ILE A 506 -17.52 -14.32 30.48
C ILE A 506 -17.48 -13.20 29.42
N CYS A 507 -17.25 -11.99 29.89
CA CYS A 507 -16.97 -10.81 29.08
C CYS A 507 -15.60 -10.22 29.45
N ALA A 508 -14.81 -9.89 28.42
CA ALA A 508 -13.56 -9.19 28.55
C ALA A 508 -13.54 -7.95 27.65
N VAL A 509 -13.52 -6.78 28.28
CA VAL A 509 -13.48 -5.48 27.61
C VAL A 509 -12.04 -5.01 27.52
N THR A 510 -11.61 -4.64 26.33
CA THR A 510 -10.28 -4.05 26.09
C THR A 510 -10.42 -2.66 25.50
N PHE A 511 -9.39 -1.82 25.68
CA PHE A 511 -9.42 -0.47 25.11
C PHE A 511 -9.19 -0.44 23.59
N THR A 512 -8.42 -1.40 23.06
CA THR A 512 -8.14 -1.54 21.61
C THR A 512 -8.60 -2.89 21.08
N VAL A 513 -8.93 -2.99 19.78
CA VAL A 513 -9.28 -4.29 19.16
C VAL A 513 -8.06 -5.19 19.05
N ARG A 514 -6.87 -4.63 18.82
CA ARG A 514 -5.62 -5.41 18.91
C ARG A 514 -5.46 -6.10 20.27
N ALA A 515 -5.73 -5.41 21.39
CA ALA A 515 -5.70 -6.04 22.70
C ALA A 515 -6.78 -7.13 22.86
N ALA A 516 -7.97 -6.94 22.25
CA ALA A 516 -9.00 -7.97 22.21
C ALA A 516 -8.56 -9.22 21.43
N GLU A 517 -7.92 -9.04 20.27
CA GLU A 517 -7.39 -10.11 19.41
C GLU A 517 -6.24 -10.85 20.08
N GLU A 518 -5.25 -10.13 20.62
CA GLU A 518 -4.15 -10.74 21.39
C GLU A 518 -4.69 -11.55 22.59
N MET A 519 -5.74 -11.06 23.26
CA MET A 519 -6.39 -11.80 24.35
C MET A 519 -7.13 -13.04 23.85
N ARG A 520 -7.88 -12.94 22.73
CA ARG A 520 -8.55 -14.07 22.09
C ARG A 520 -7.57 -15.17 21.71
N GLU A 521 -6.47 -14.84 21.05
CA GLU A 521 -5.44 -15.80 20.64
C GLU A 521 -4.85 -16.53 21.85
N ARG A 522 -4.51 -15.78 22.91
CA ARG A 522 -3.96 -16.38 24.14
C ARG A 522 -4.96 -17.29 24.84
N LEU A 523 -6.26 -16.98 24.78
CA LEU A 523 -7.32 -17.81 25.35
C LEU A 523 -7.62 -19.05 24.51
N ARG A 524 -7.59 -18.94 23.17
CA ARG A 524 -7.71 -20.10 22.26
C ARG A 524 -6.67 -21.17 22.55
N ALA A 525 -5.44 -20.77 22.89
CA ALA A 525 -4.37 -21.69 23.26
C ALA A 525 -4.57 -22.39 24.62
N ARG A 526 -5.47 -21.90 25.48
CA ARG A 526 -5.63 -22.36 26.88
C ARG A 526 -7.00 -22.95 27.20
N VAL A 527 -8.03 -22.61 26.41
CA VAL A 527 -9.44 -22.83 26.77
C VAL A 527 -10.22 -23.45 25.61
N LYS A 528 -10.96 -24.53 25.87
CA LYS A 528 -11.91 -25.11 24.91
C LYS A 528 -13.13 -24.19 24.77
N ARG A 529 -13.63 -24.00 23.54
CA ARG A 529 -14.74 -23.07 23.21
C ARG A 529 -14.42 -21.60 23.57
N ALA A 530 -13.16 -21.19 23.44
CA ALA A 530 -12.75 -19.80 23.65
C ALA A 530 -13.51 -18.79 22.76
N ASP A 531 -13.95 -19.20 21.57
CA ASP A 531 -14.73 -18.35 20.65
C ASP A 531 -16.11 -17.94 21.19
N LYS A 532 -16.58 -18.60 22.25
CA LYS A 532 -17.84 -18.24 22.93
C LYS A 532 -17.68 -17.18 24.02
N ILE A 533 -16.45 -16.80 24.36
CA ILE A 533 -16.16 -15.71 25.30
C ILE A 533 -16.42 -14.39 24.59
N THR A 534 -17.17 -13.49 25.22
CA THR A 534 -17.40 -12.16 24.65
C THR A 534 -16.17 -11.31 24.91
N ILE A 535 -15.37 -11.03 23.88
CA ILE A 535 -14.16 -10.19 23.99
C ILE A 535 -14.29 -9.06 22.99
N GLY A 536 -13.92 -7.84 23.35
CA GLY A 536 -13.95 -6.71 22.41
C GLY A 536 -13.80 -5.36 23.10
N THR A 537 -13.91 -4.29 22.31
CA THR A 537 -14.04 -2.94 22.86
C THR A 537 -15.47 -2.68 23.34
N PHE A 538 -15.66 -1.65 24.18
CA PHE A 538 -17.00 -1.25 24.64
C PHE A 538 -18.01 -1.14 23.49
N HIS A 539 -17.66 -0.44 22.42
CA HIS A 539 -18.53 -0.26 21.26
C HIS A 539 -18.80 -1.56 20.50
N SER A 540 -17.78 -2.40 20.31
CA SER A 540 -17.94 -3.69 19.61
C SER A 540 -18.90 -4.61 20.38
N ILE A 541 -18.79 -4.61 21.71
CA ILE A 541 -19.65 -5.39 22.60
C ILE A 541 -21.06 -4.82 22.61
N CYS A 542 -21.22 -3.50 22.76
CA CYS A 542 -22.53 -2.85 22.73
C CYS A 542 -23.25 -3.09 21.40
N TYR A 543 -22.55 -2.95 20.27
CA TYR A 543 -23.09 -3.24 18.96
C TYR A 543 -23.57 -4.70 18.84
N SER A 544 -22.74 -5.65 19.30
CA SER A 544 -23.10 -7.07 19.32
C SER A 544 -24.29 -7.40 20.23
N ILE A 545 -24.50 -6.65 21.32
CA ILE A 545 -25.64 -6.83 22.23
C ILE A 545 -26.92 -6.26 21.63
N LEU A 546 -26.81 -5.14 20.91
CA LEU A 546 -27.95 -4.39 20.42
C LEU A 546 -28.56 -4.96 19.13
N GLY A 547 -27.76 -5.55 18.23
CA GLY A 547 -28.21 -6.33 17.06
C GLY A 547 -28.90 -5.52 15.95
N ASP A 548 -29.96 -4.77 16.27
CA ASP A 548 -30.88 -4.13 15.33
C ASP A 548 -30.67 -2.60 15.22
N VAL A 549 -29.47 -2.10 15.50
CA VAL A 549 -29.17 -0.66 15.46
C VAL A 549 -28.61 -0.29 14.09
N SER A 550 -29.42 0.41 13.29
CA SER A 550 -28.98 1.03 12.04
C SER A 550 -28.07 2.20 12.34
N LEU A 551 -26.81 2.11 11.91
CA LEU A 551 -25.85 3.19 12.09
C LEU A 551 -26.01 4.26 10.99
N ALA A 552 -25.98 5.53 11.40
CA ALA A 552 -26.14 6.67 10.51
C ALA A 552 -24.92 6.81 9.60
N GLU A 553 -25.13 6.74 8.28
CA GLU A 553 -24.10 7.00 7.29
C GLU A 553 -23.51 8.40 7.45
N ARG A 554 -22.21 8.57 7.16
CA ARG A 554 -21.54 9.86 7.34
C ARG A 554 -22.13 10.95 6.44
N ALA A 555 -22.62 10.61 5.25
CA ALA A 555 -23.31 11.54 4.37
C ALA A 555 -24.57 12.11 5.04
N LEU A 556 -25.34 11.25 5.70
CA LEU A 556 -26.51 11.65 6.48
C LEU A 556 -26.08 12.45 7.72
N GLN A 557 -25.08 12.01 8.47
CA GLN A 557 -24.56 12.78 9.63
C GLN A 557 -24.10 14.19 9.22
N LEU A 558 -23.38 14.32 8.10
CA LEU A 558 -22.93 15.62 7.58
C LEU A 558 -24.08 16.46 7.04
N LYS A 559 -25.08 15.85 6.40
CA LYS A 559 -26.31 16.52 5.97
C LYS A 559 -27.06 17.09 7.16
N LEU A 560 -27.35 16.26 8.16
CA LEU A 560 -28.05 16.68 9.39
C LEU A 560 -27.26 17.73 10.18
N ALA A 561 -25.93 17.60 10.23
CA ALA A 561 -25.06 18.60 10.85
C ALA A 561 -25.10 19.94 10.10
N ARG A 562 -25.10 19.95 8.76
CA ARG A 562 -25.24 21.19 7.96
C ARG A 562 -26.59 21.86 8.19
N GLU A 563 -27.67 21.07 8.18
CA GLU A 563 -29.03 21.57 8.45
C GLU A 563 -29.11 22.19 9.85
N THR A 564 -28.53 21.53 10.85
CA THR A 564 -28.49 22.02 12.24
C THR A 564 -27.64 23.29 12.38
N ILE A 565 -26.48 23.35 11.74
CA ILE A 565 -25.61 24.55 11.74
C ILE A 565 -26.32 25.75 11.10
N ALA A 566 -27.01 25.52 9.99
CA ALA A 566 -27.74 26.56 9.27
C ALA A 566 -28.93 27.09 10.08
N GLU A 567 -29.69 26.21 10.74
CA GLU A 567 -30.81 26.56 11.60
C GLU A 567 -30.38 27.41 12.81
N PHE A 568 -29.30 27.03 13.48
CA PHE A 568 -28.80 27.73 14.67
C PHE A 568 -27.83 28.88 14.36
N GLY A 569 -27.60 29.21 13.09
CA GLY A 569 -26.71 30.30 12.67
C GLY A 569 -25.26 30.15 13.12
N MET A 570 -24.78 28.92 13.30
CA MET A 570 -23.46 28.64 13.88
C MET A 570 -22.34 28.91 12.87
N LYS A 571 -21.26 29.55 13.31
CA LYS A 571 -20.03 29.76 12.50
C LYS A 571 -19.02 28.63 12.72
N CYS A 572 -19.43 27.38 12.49
CA CYS A 572 -18.55 26.21 12.59
C CYS A 572 -18.74 25.28 11.38
N THR A 573 -17.74 24.44 11.13
CA THR A 573 -17.85 23.41 10.08
C THR A 573 -18.67 22.22 10.60
N PRO A 574 -19.39 21.48 9.73
CA PRO A 574 -20.12 20.27 10.11
C PRO A 574 -19.26 19.25 10.87
N ARG A 575 -17.96 19.14 10.55
CA ARG A 575 -17.05 18.24 11.26
C ARG A 575 -16.71 18.71 12.67
N ARG A 576 -16.49 20.02 12.86
CA ARG A 576 -16.25 20.58 14.20
C ARG A 576 -17.48 20.38 15.08
N PHE A 577 -18.67 20.66 14.54
CA PHE A 577 -19.93 20.40 15.23
C PHE A 577 -20.08 18.93 15.62
N LEU A 578 -19.78 17.99 14.72
CA LEU A 578 -19.85 16.55 15.02
C LEU A 578 -18.80 16.12 16.07
N SER A 579 -17.65 16.77 16.13
CA SER A 579 -16.67 16.57 17.21
C SER A 579 -17.21 17.05 18.55
N ASP A 580 -17.92 18.18 18.58
CA ASP A 580 -18.55 18.72 19.78
C ASP A 580 -19.70 17.80 20.24
N VAL A 581 -20.49 17.27 19.29
CA VAL A 581 -21.52 16.24 19.55
C VAL A 581 -20.88 14.98 20.16
N SER A 582 -19.79 14.47 19.58
CA SER A 582 -19.08 13.29 20.08
C SER A 582 -18.50 13.52 21.49
N ALA A 583 -17.92 14.70 21.74
CA ALA A 583 -17.43 15.07 23.06
C ALA A 583 -18.54 15.12 24.10
N TYR A 584 -19.70 15.69 23.75
CA TYR A 584 -20.90 15.70 24.59
C TYR A 584 -21.39 14.28 24.88
N LYS A 585 -21.57 13.45 23.85
CA LYS A 585 -22.01 12.06 24.01
C LYS A 585 -21.04 11.27 24.87
N ASN A 586 -19.74 11.49 24.76
CA ASN A 586 -18.73 10.85 25.61
C ASN A 586 -18.56 11.46 27.02
N GLY A 587 -19.44 12.38 27.43
CA GLY A 587 -19.45 12.98 28.77
C GLY A 587 -18.37 14.03 29.04
N LYS A 588 -17.72 14.57 27.99
CA LYS A 588 -16.67 15.60 28.06
C LYS A 588 -17.11 16.97 27.54
N GLY A 589 -18.30 17.07 26.94
CA GLY A 589 -18.83 18.30 26.33
C GLY A 589 -20.07 18.85 27.05
N GLU A 590 -20.37 20.13 26.83
CA GLU A 590 -21.57 20.78 27.35
C GLU A 590 -22.79 20.49 26.46
N LYS A 591 -23.95 20.32 27.10
CA LYS A 591 -25.21 20.15 26.41
C LYS A 591 -25.62 21.48 25.76
N SER A 592 -25.96 21.46 24.48
CA SER A 592 -26.48 22.63 23.76
C SER A 592 -27.78 22.30 23.01
N GLU A 593 -28.61 23.32 22.76
CA GLU A 593 -29.86 23.13 21.99
C GLU A 593 -29.61 22.62 20.56
N SER A 594 -28.47 22.98 19.97
CA SER A 594 -28.08 22.51 18.64
C SER A 594 -27.68 21.03 18.63
N ILE A 595 -26.96 20.56 19.66
CA ILE A 595 -26.65 19.13 19.82
C ILE A 595 -27.94 18.31 20.03
N ASP A 596 -28.88 18.80 20.86
CA ASP A 596 -30.18 18.17 21.04
C ASP A 596 -31.00 18.09 19.74
N ALA A 597 -30.99 19.16 18.95
CA ALA A 597 -31.66 19.18 17.65
C ALA A 597 -31.04 18.16 16.68
N TYR A 598 -29.71 18.03 16.66
CA TYR A 598 -29.01 17.02 15.87
C TYR A 598 -29.37 15.59 16.30
N CYS A 599 -29.35 15.29 17.61
CA CYS A 599 -29.73 13.98 18.12
C CYS A 599 -31.20 13.64 17.82
N ARG A 600 -32.12 14.62 17.89
CA ARG A 600 -33.52 14.43 17.48
C ARG A 600 -33.63 14.07 15.99
N ARG A 601 -32.84 14.71 15.13
CA ARG A 601 -32.83 14.42 13.69
C ARG A 601 -32.31 13.02 13.37
N LEU A 602 -31.26 12.56 14.07
CA LEU A 602 -30.78 11.18 13.96
C LEU A 602 -31.89 10.19 14.34
N CYS A 603 -32.55 10.42 15.47
CA CYS A 603 -33.65 9.59 15.95
C CYS A 603 -34.84 9.56 14.95
N GLN A 604 -35.21 10.72 14.38
CA GLN A 604 -36.26 10.81 13.34
C GLN A 604 -35.91 10.06 12.06
N ALA A 605 -34.62 9.98 11.72
CA ALA A 605 -34.13 9.19 10.59
C ALA A 605 -34.02 7.69 10.89
N GLY A 606 -34.35 7.25 12.11
CA GLY A 606 -34.30 5.84 12.52
C GLY A 606 -32.88 5.28 12.60
N VAL A 607 -31.88 6.13 12.76
CA VAL A 607 -30.46 5.76 12.78
C VAL A 607 -29.74 6.31 14.02
N ALA A 608 -28.67 5.64 14.43
CA ALA A 608 -27.82 6.03 15.56
C ALA A 608 -26.38 6.27 15.10
N ASP A 609 -25.62 7.16 15.73
CA ASP A 609 -24.17 7.19 15.48
C ASP A 609 -23.40 6.24 16.39
N PHE A 610 -22.08 6.19 16.24
CA PHE A 610 -21.25 5.24 16.97
C PHE A 610 -21.22 5.53 18.48
N ASP A 611 -21.27 6.80 18.87
CA ASP A 611 -21.27 7.21 20.28
C ASP A 611 -22.63 6.89 20.94
N ASP A 612 -23.72 6.89 20.15
CA ASP A 612 -25.04 6.47 20.63
C ASP A 612 -25.10 4.99 21.05
N LEU A 613 -24.19 4.13 20.56
CA LEU A 613 -24.18 2.71 20.92
C LEU A 613 -24.04 2.49 22.43
N LEU A 614 -23.26 3.32 23.11
CA LEU A 614 -23.07 3.21 24.56
C LEU A 614 -24.36 3.59 25.31
N SER A 615 -24.98 4.70 24.90
CA SER A 615 -26.23 5.20 25.48
C SER A 615 -27.41 4.25 25.23
N ILE A 616 -27.53 3.74 24.01
CA ILE A 616 -28.58 2.77 23.63
C ILE A 616 -28.35 1.45 24.38
N ALA A 617 -27.11 1.01 24.58
CA ALA A 617 -26.81 -0.18 25.38
C ALA A 617 -27.18 0.02 26.86
N LEU A 618 -26.99 1.22 27.41
CA LEU A 618 -27.46 1.55 28.77
C LEU A 618 -28.99 1.49 28.89
N GLU A 619 -29.74 1.89 27.87
CA GLU A 619 -31.20 1.88 27.90
C GLU A 619 -31.80 0.50 27.59
N ARG A 620 -31.34 -0.13 26.50
CA ARG A 620 -31.97 -1.33 25.90
C ARG A 620 -31.19 -2.63 26.12
N GLY A 621 -29.94 -2.54 26.56
CA GLY A 621 -29.11 -3.72 26.78
C GLY A 621 -29.63 -4.58 27.93
N ASN A 622 -30.01 -5.82 27.60
CA ASN A 622 -30.55 -6.82 28.53
C ASN A 622 -29.60 -7.99 28.80
N LYS A 623 -28.41 -8.01 28.16
CA LYS A 623 -27.44 -9.08 28.32
C LYS A 623 -26.53 -8.79 29.51
N THR A 624 -26.61 -9.63 30.53
CA THR A 624 -25.70 -9.59 31.68
C THR A 624 -24.63 -10.66 31.55
N PHE A 625 -23.46 -10.41 32.11
CA PHE A 625 -22.34 -11.36 32.14
C PHE A 625 -22.08 -11.76 33.58
N GLY A 626 -21.86 -13.07 33.83
CA GLY A 626 -21.52 -13.57 35.16
C GLY A 626 -20.13 -13.13 35.61
N TRP A 627 -19.22 -12.90 34.64
CA TRP A 627 -17.85 -12.47 34.89
C TRP A 627 -17.43 -11.38 33.91
N LEU A 628 -17.17 -10.18 34.41
CA LEU A 628 -16.70 -9.04 33.62
C LEU A 628 -15.25 -8.71 33.96
N HIS A 629 -14.42 -8.61 32.92
CA HIS A 629 -13.03 -8.19 33.03
C HIS A 629 -12.83 -6.94 32.17
N VAL A 630 -12.16 -5.92 32.70
CA VAL A 630 -11.89 -4.68 31.97
C VAL A 630 -10.39 -4.41 32.00
N ASP A 631 -9.76 -4.39 30.84
CA ASP A 631 -8.36 -3.99 30.68
C ASP A 631 -8.25 -2.47 30.49
N GLU A 632 -7.11 -1.90 30.91
CA GLU A 632 -6.84 -0.45 30.87
C GLU A 632 -7.96 0.40 31.50
N PHE A 633 -8.43 -0.01 32.68
CA PHE A 633 -9.54 0.64 33.39
C PHE A 633 -9.33 2.13 33.67
N GLN A 634 -8.07 2.59 33.72
CA GLN A 634 -7.76 4.01 33.92
C GLN A 634 -8.24 4.92 32.77
N ASP A 635 -8.50 4.36 31.59
CA ASP A 635 -8.89 5.11 30.39
C ASP A 635 -10.42 5.08 30.13
N VAL A 636 -11.18 4.47 31.05
CA VAL A 636 -12.64 4.34 30.99
C VAL A 636 -13.33 5.69 31.26
N ASN A 637 -14.21 6.11 30.36
CA ASN A 637 -15.02 7.32 30.55
C ASN A 637 -16.25 7.08 31.47
N SER A 638 -16.94 8.15 31.86
CA SER A 638 -18.07 8.06 32.79
C SER A 638 -19.21 7.16 32.30
N MET A 639 -19.54 7.19 31.00
CA MET A 639 -20.58 6.33 30.44
C MET A 639 -20.17 4.87 30.39
N GLN A 640 -18.93 4.59 29.98
CA GLN A 640 -18.36 3.25 29.96
C GLN A 640 -18.31 2.67 31.39
N TYR A 641 -18.00 3.50 32.38
CA TYR A 641 -18.05 3.11 33.78
C TYR A 641 -19.47 2.74 34.23
N THR A 642 -20.49 3.54 33.86
CA THR A 642 -21.90 3.19 34.13
C THR A 642 -22.31 1.88 33.47
N LEU A 643 -21.83 1.62 32.23
CA LEU A 643 -22.05 0.34 31.55
C LEU A 643 -21.41 -0.84 32.29
N VAL A 644 -20.24 -0.65 32.88
CA VAL A 644 -19.57 -1.69 33.70
C VAL A 644 -20.34 -1.98 34.99
N GLN A 645 -21.06 -1.00 35.54
CA GLN A 645 -21.84 -1.17 36.77
C GLN A 645 -23.19 -1.89 36.56
N LYS A 646 -23.73 -1.83 35.33
CA LYS A 646 -25.01 -2.44 34.95
C LYS A 646 -24.82 -3.93 34.63
#